data_AF-A0A537M6K3-F1
#
_entry.id   AF-A0A537M6K3-F1
#
_cell.length_a   1.000
_cell.length_b   1.000
_cell.length_c   1.000
_cell.angle_alpha   90.00
_cell.angle_beta   90.00
_cell.angle_gamma   90.00
#
_symmetry.space_group_name_H-M   'P 1'
#
loop_
_entity.id
_entity.type
_entity.pdbx_description
1 polymer ?
#
loop_
_entity_poly.entity_id
_entity_poly.type
_entity_poly.pdbx_seq_one_letter_code
_entity_poly.pdbx_strand_id
1 'polypeptide(L)'
;METPDAVIIGGGIIGCASAYYLAARGIRSVVLERRGLATEASGANAGMVGASVGIPGKTLAHTKKSLELLARDAEEFGRPVELVREGRVVLAADEAEWTEVQEFAAARQREGMETHLLGADDLRRLEPDLGPGFVGAAFVPGDGHVNPFLLTHAYAGAAQRHGADPGRTDRVAPRRRRRGRVVAGAPRPARHRPAGASRPRPDVGHRGPAPAHAAGPAHPRDRHPAGCPRPRAHRERRGGRRVQPRGDAPHARPVRPPRDRAAAGPQGGPDHPHVGGPAADDAGRPRDHRCRAGGGGGVSRHRAQPDRGDLRTRHRLAARPVGRRGRNAAAARPVPARAVHRGGSRRRRRRPRLIDRSGVPHARMIRCIVIGAGVVGASVAQRLAASGVSVTVLEAGRVGGGTSGVSFAWTNANNKPPRAYHDLNVAGMRAHAALGKEFGGTPWWHGGGSVEWAHTDAGQAGLRGRVERLRSWGYAAEWVTHEQLRELEPDIDLEAVGDGPIAYFPEEGWLDPVLYAHAMLEAAQRLGATLRCGARVAEVRVEGGRVTGVRTAAGEPFGADVVVDCAGRWADEVARLAGLRIPLAPTFGLLAFTPPVATCLRRVVRAPQCHLRPDGGGRLVLQTDDADRQVGAETEPSPRLPLAEDLVRRASQVLPGVAGARPEAVRIGVRPIPADG
;
A
#
# COMPACT_ATOMS: atom_id res chain seq x y z
N MET A 1 -1.02 30.51 -0.38
CA MET A 1 -2.08 29.73 0.30
C MET A 1 -2.98 30.70 1.03
N GLU A 2 -4.29 30.57 0.81
CA GLU A 2 -5.28 31.26 1.64
C GLU A 2 -5.36 30.60 3.02
N THR A 3 -5.87 31.33 4.02
CA THR A 3 -6.08 30.79 5.37
C THR A 3 -7.28 29.84 5.38
N PRO A 4 -7.18 28.65 6.00
CA PRO A 4 -8.33 27.75 6.18
C PRO A 4 -9.31 28.35 7.18
N ASP A 5 -10.58 27.96 7.04
CA ASP A 5 -11.68 28.44 7.88
C ASP A 5 -11.77 27.62 9.19
N ALA A 6 -11.32 26.35 9.15
CA ALA A 6 -11.19 25.47 10.30
C ALA A 6 -9.85 24.71 10.30
N VAL A 7 -9.33 24.41 11.50
CA VAL A 7 -8.14 23.56 11.70
C VAL A 7 -8.52 22.40 12.61
N ILE A 8 -8.32 21.18 12.13
CA ILE A 8 -8.59 19.93 12.83
C ILE A 8 -7.24 19.35 13.27
N ILE A 9 -7.15 18.88 14.52
CA ILE A 9 -5.93 18.29 15.08
C ILE A 9 -6.21 16.82 15.38
N GLY A 10 -5.45 15.93 14.73
CA GLY A 10 -5.59 14.48 14.79
C GLY A 10 -6.22 13.87 13.54
N GLY A 11 -5.53 12.90 12.94
CA GLY A 11 -5.95 12.15 11.75
C GLY A 11 -6.70 10.85 12.03
N GLY A 12 -7.35 10.76 13.20
CA GLY A 12 -8.24 9.65 13.55
C GLY A 12 -9.64 9.80 12.95
N ILE A 13 -10.51 8.81 13.16
CA ILE A 13 -11.86 8.74 12.58
C ILE A 13 -12.69 10.00 12.83
N ILE A 14 -12.64 10.55 14.05
CA ILE A 14 -13.32 11.79 14.44
C ILE A 14 -12.81 12.99 13.64
N GLY A 15 -11.49 13.08 13.43
CA GLY A 15 -10.87 14.18 12.68
C GLY A 15 -11.20 14.12 11.20
N CYS A 16 -11.07 12.94 10.59
CA CYS A 16 -11.40 12.71 9.19
C CYS A 16 -12.90 12.91 8.90
N ALA A 17 -13.78 12.40 9.75
CA ALA A 17 -15.22 12.63 9.62
C ALA A 17 -15.59 14.11 9.79
N SER A 18 -14.97 14.80 10.77
CA SER A 18 -15.14 16.25 10.93
C SER A 18 -14.71 17.03 9.68
N ALA A 19 -13.59 16.66 9.07
CA ALA A 19 -13.09 17.30 7.85
C ALA A 19 -14.08 17.11 6.68
N TYR A 20 -14.59 15.90 6.49
CA TYR A 20 -15.59 15.59 5.48
C TYR A 20 -16.88 16.40 5.71
N TYR A 21 -17.46 16.35 6.91
CA TYR A 21 -18.72 17.03 7.20
C TYR A 21 -18.64 18.57 7.18
N LEU A 22 -17.45 19.15 7.40
CA LEU A 22 -17.20 20.58 7.18
C LEU A 22 -17.05 20.90 5.69
N ALA A 23 -16.26 20.11 4.95
CA ALA A 23 -16.02 20.32 3.53
C ALA A 23 -17.29 20.13 2.68
N ALA A 24 -18.12 19.14 3.00
CA ALA A 24 -19.44 18.93 2.39
C ALA A 24 -20.41 20.12 2.61
N ARG A 25 -20.13 20.98 3.61
CA ARG A 25 -20.84 22.25 3.88
C ARG A 25 -20.14 23.48 3.30
N GLY A 26 -19.08 23.30 2.50
CA GLY A 26 -18.29 24.36 1.90
C GLY A 26 -17.31 25.06 2.87
N ILE A 27 -17.10 24.51 4.08
CA ILE A 27 -16.16 25.07 5.07
C ILE A 27 -14.77 24.48 4.81
N ARG A 28 -13.79 25.31 4.47
CA ARG A 28 -12.45 24.83 4.13
C ARG A 28 -11.70 24.47 5.41
N SER A 29 -11.42 23.18 5.56
CA SER A 29 -10.71 22.63 6.72
C SER A 29 -9.36 22.02 6.31
N VAL A 30 -8.41 22.02 7.25
CA VAL A 30 -7.15 21.28 7.16
C VAL A 30 -7.04 20.34 8.34
N VAL A 31 -6.63 19.09 8.08
CA VAL A 31 -6.30 18.12 9.13
C VAL A 31 -4.79 18.13 9.37
N LEU A 32 -4.39 18.32 10.62
CA LEU A 32 -2.99 18.24 11.06
C LEU A 32 -2.78 16.94 11.84
N GLU A 33 -1.86 16.11 11.34
CA GLU A 33 -1.53 14.80 11.90
C GLU A 33 -0.01 14.64 11.99
N ARG A 34 0.48 14.02 13.07
CA ARG A 34 1.90 13.89 13.42
C ARG A 34 2.57 12.67 12.78
N ARG A 35 1.86 11.54 12.67
CA ARG A 35 2.40 10.22 12.29
C ARG A 35 1.80 9.68 10.99
N GLY A 36 0.49 9.82 10.84
CA GLY A 36 -0.27 9.36 9.68
C GLY A 36 -1.73 9.14 10.08
N LEU A 37 -2.64 9.18 9.10
CA LEU A 37 -4.06 8.93 9.36
C LEU A 37 -4.26 7.53 9.94
N ALA A 38 -5.20 7.37 10.85
CA ALA A 38 -5.52 6.11 11.53
C ALA A 38 -4.36 5.38 12.25
N THR A 39 -3.18 5.98 12.44
CA THR A 39 -1.98 5.28 12.99
C THR A 39 -2.00 4.97 14.49
N GLU A 40 -3.05 5.37 15.21
CA GLU A 40 -3.26 5.09 16.63
C GLU A 40 -4.67 4.46 16.81
N ALA A 41 -5.41 4.77 17.87
CA ALA A 41 -6.66 4.05 18.24
C ALA A 41 -7.71 3.90 17.13
N SER A 42 -7.79 4.83 16.16
CA SER A 42 -8.77 4.75 15.06
C SER A 42 -8.48 3.69 14.00
N GLY A 43 -7.24 3.20 13.87
CA GLY A 43 -6.91 2.07 12.98
C GLY A 43 -6.69 0.75 13.70
N ALA A 44 -6.46 0.79 15.02
CA ALA A 44 -6.11 -0.36 15.86
C ALA A 44 -7.25 -0.88 16.76
N ASN A 45 -8.51 -0.54 16.46
CA ASN A 45 -9.68 -1.04 17.19
C ASN A 45 -10.37 -2.20 16.44
N ALA A 46 -11.27 -2.91 17.12
CA ALA A 46 -11.99 -4.06 16.57
C ALA A 46 -13.07 -3.73 15.52
N GLY A 47 -13.22 -2.47 15.10
CA GLY A 47 -14.15 -2.09 14.03
C GLY A 47 -15.64 -2.21 14.35
N MET A 48 -16.02 -2.59 15.58
CA MET A 48 -17.42 -2.77 15.97
C MET A 48 -18.23 -1.49 15.78
N VAL A 49 -19.35 -1.59 15.06
CA VAL A 49 -20.32 -0.51 14.89
C VAL A 49 -21.69 -1.03 15.29
N GLY A 50 -22.34 -0.35 16.23
CA GLY A 50 -23.52 -0.91 16.84
C GLY A 50 -24.29 0.07 17.70
N ALA A 51 -25.57 -0.24 17.89
CA ALA A 51 -26.39 0.39 18.90
C ALA A 51 -26.07 -0.21 20.29
N SER A 52 -25.69 -1.50 20.36
CA SER A 52 -25.50 -2.22 21.63
C SER A 52 -24.20 -1.89 22.37
N VAL A 53 -23.21 -1.34 21.67
CA VAL A 53 -21.89 -0.96 22.21
C VAL A 53 -21.91 0.38 22.97
N GLY A 54 -23.05 1.07 22.97
CA GLY A 54 -23.23 2.35 23.67
C GLY A 54 -23.61 2.21 25.15
N ILE A 55 -23.45 3.30 25.90
CA ILE A 55 -23.88 3.37 27.30
C ILE A 55 -25.41 3.33 27.36
N PRO A 56 -26.02 2.38 28.11
CA PRO A 56 -27.47 2.29 28.31
C PRO A 56 -28.12 3.63 28.64
N GLY A 57 -29.28 3.89 28.04
CA GLY A 57 -30.10 5.10 28.18
C GLY A 57 -29.50 6.42 27.68
N LYS A 58 -28.18 6.51 27.47
CA LYS A 58 -27.47 7.79 27.23
C LYS A 58 -27.05 8.02 25.78
N THR A 59 -26.68 6.97 25.05
CA THR A 59 -26.11 7.13 23.69
C THR A 59 -26.90 6.46 22.58
N LEU A 60 -28.00 5.75 22.87
CA LEU A 60 -28.71 4.93 21.88
C LEU A 60 -29.21 5.71 20.65
N ALA A 61 -29.76 6.91 20.84
CA ALA A 61 -30.17 7.76 19.72
C ALA A 61 -28.98 8.20 18.84
N HIS A 62 -27.83 8.47 19.48
CA HIS A 62 -26.59 8.84 18.79
C HIS A 62 -25.99 7.65 18.03
N THR A 63 -25.99 6.44 18.60
CA THR A 63 -25.45 5.24 17.94
C THR A 63 -26.35 4.76 16.79
N LYS A 64 -27.67 4.76 16.96
CA LYS A 64 -28.63 4.52 15.86
C LYS A 64 -28.41 5.53 14.72
N LYS A 65 -28.30 6.84 15.02
CA LYS A 65 -28.01 7.87 14.02
C LYS A 65 -26.63 7.70 13.37
N SER A 66 -25.61 7.28 14.12
CA SER A 66 -24.26 7.01 13.62
C SER A 66 -24.26 5.85 12.61
N LEU A 67 -25.05 4.80 12.84
CA LEU A 67 -25.21 3.68 11.89
C LEU A 67 -25.90 4.10 10.58
N GLU A 68 -26.95 4.93 10.66
CA GLU A 68 -27.60 5.49 9.47
C GLU A 68 -26.65 6.34 8.63
N LEU A 69 -25.88 7.22 9.29
CA LEU A 69 -24.88 8.06 8.62
C LEU A 69 -23.78 7.20 8.01
N LEU A 70 -23.25 6.22 8.76
CA LEU A 70 -22.21 5.31 8.28
C LEU A 70 -22.62 4.52 7.04
N ALA A 71 -23.85 4.01 6.98
CA ALA A 71 -24.34 3.28 5.81
C ALA A 71 -24.42 4.18 4.57
N ARG A 72 -25.04 5.35 4.69
CA ARG A 72 -25.12 6.36 3.62
C ARG A 72 -23.73 6.83 3.17
N ASP A 73 -22.85 7.11 4.13
CA ASP A 73 -21.51 7.62 3.86
C ASP A 73 -20.66 6.57 3.16
N ALA A 74 -20.77 5.29 3.54
CA ALA A 74 -20.09 4.19 2.86
C ALA A 74 -20.49 4.06 1.38
N GLU A 75 -21.77 4.28 1.04
CA GLU A 75 -22.24 4.36 -0.36
C GLU A 75 -21.62 5.58 -1.09
N GLU A 76 -21.61 6.76 -0.46
CA GLU A 76 -21.06 8.00 -1.02
C GLU A 76 -19.54 7.95 -1.23
N PHE A 77 -18.81 7.15 -0.44
CA PHE A 77 -17.36 7.12 -0.49
C PHE A 77 -16.78 6.51 -1.77
N GLY A 78 -17.53 5.64 -2.44
CA GLY A 78 -17.09 4.97 -3.67
C GLY A 78 -15.89 4.04 -3.48
N ARG A 79 -15.66 3.56 -2.25
CA ARG A 79 -14.59 2.64 -1.86
C ARG A 79 -15.12 1.64 -0.82
N PRO A 80 -14.73 0.36 -0.86
CA PRO A 80 -15.10 -0.58 0.18
C PRO A 80 -14.48 -0.17 1.52
N VAL A 81 -15.33 -0.05 2.54
CA VAL A 81 -14.95 0.14 3.95
C VAL A 81 -15.17 -1.12 4.80
N GLU A 82 -15.49 -2.23 4.14
CA GLU A 82 -15.77 -3.54 4.75
C GLU A 82 -16.86 -3.46 5.84
N LEU A 83 -17.91 -2.65 5.58
CA LEU A 83 -19.09 -2.55 6.45
C LEU A 83 -19.96 -3.80 6.29
N VAL A 84 -19.99 -4.62 7.33
CA VAL A 84 -20.85 -5.80 7.46
C VAL A 84 -21.91 -5.52 8.52
N ARG A 85 -23.17 -5.86 8.22
CA ARG A 85 -24.35 -5.56 9.06
C ARG A 85 -25.20 -6.81 9.31
N GLU A 86 -24.52 -7.90 9.64
CA GLU A 86 -25.12 -9.22 9.90
C GLU A 86 -25.37 -9.45 11.40
N GLY A 87 -25.16 -8.42 12.22
CA GLY A 87 -25.42 -8.43 13.65
C GLY A 87 -24.18 -8.62 14.52
N ARG A 88 -24.43 -8.84 15.81
CA ARG A 88 -23.44 -9.17 16.84
C ARG A 88 -23.98 -10.29 17.72
N VAL A 89 -23.17 -11.32 17.95
CA VAL A 89 -23.45 -12.36 18.95
C VAL A 89 -22.66 -12.05 20.22
N VAL A 90 -23.31 -12.10 21.38
CA VAL A 90 -22.70 -12.00 22.71
C VAL A 90 -22.84 -13.36 23.38
N LEU A 91 -21.73 -14.08 23.50
CA LEU A 91 -21.67 -15.47 23.95
C LEU A 91 -21.67 -15.57 25.48
N ALA A 92 -22.18 -16.68 26.01
CA ALA A 92 -22.02 -17.12 27.39
C ALA A 92 -21.39 -18.52 27.43
N ALA A 93 -20.24 -18.65 28.07
CA ALA A 93 -19.51 -19.91 28.26
C ALA A 93 -20.03 -20.74 29.44
N ASP A 94 -20.67 -20.10 30.43
CA ASP A 94 -21.27 -20.76 31.59
C ASP A 94 -22.58 -20.10 32.05
N GLU A 95 -23.22 -20.67 33.07
CA GLU A 95 -24.52 -20.22 33.60
C GLU A 95 -24.45 -18.82 34.27
N ALA A 96 -23.28 -18.40 34.76
CA ALA A 96 -23.11 -17.06 35.33
C ALA A 96 -23.07 -16.03 34.20
N GLU A 97 -22.23 -16.24 33.18
CA GLU A 97 -22.23 -15.42 31.98
C GLU A 97 -23.60 -15.44 31.26
N TRP A 98 -24.33 -16.55 31.30
CA TRP A 98 -25.66 -16.65 30.69
C TRP A 98 -26.67 -15.75 31.38
N THR A 99 -26.61 -15.65 32.71
CA THR A 99 -27.42 -14.71 33.49
C THR A 99 -27.11 -13.26 33.08
N GLU A 100 -25.83 -12.90 32.94
CA GLU A 100 -25.41 -11.56 32.47
C GLU A 100 -25.88 -11.28 31.03
N VAL A 101 -25.81 -12.27 30.14
CA VAL A 101 -26.27 -12.17 28.74
C VAL A 101 -27.80 -12.02 28.66
N GLN A 102 -28.56 -12.67 29.54
CA GLN A 102 -30.00 -12.47 29.67
C GLN A 102 -30.35 -11.07 30.17
N GLU A 103 -29.65 -10.56 31.18
CA GLU A 103 -29.84 -9.20 31.69
C GLU A 103 -29.49 -8.14 30.61
N PHE A 104 -28.40 -8.35 29.88
CA PHE A 104 -28.02 -7.54 28.73
C PHE A 104 -29.11 -7.53 27.66
N ALA A 105 -29.59 -8.70 27.24
CA ALA A 105 -30.64 -8.81 26.22
C ALA A 105 -31.93 -8.08 26.67
N ALA A 106 -32.37 -8.33 27.91
CA ALA A 106 -33.54 -7.66 28.48
C ALA A 106 -33.37 -6.14 28.58
N ALA A 107 -32.15 -5.64 28.84
CA ALA A 107 -31.85 -4.22 28.87
C ALA A 107 -31.92 -3.59 27.46
N ARG A 108 -31.35 -4.24 26.44
CA ARG A 108 -31.43 -3.79 25.04
C ARG A 108 -32.87 -3.80 24.51
N GLN A 109 -33.63 -4.86 24.81
CA GLN A 109 -35.06 -4.96 24.46
C GLN A 109 -35.90 -3.83 25.09
N ARG A 110 -35.69 -3.54 26.38
CA ARG A 110 -36.36 -2.41 27.09
C ARG A 110 -36.07 -1.04 26.46
N GLU A 111 -34.93 -0.89 25.77
CA GLU A 111 -34.56 0.33 25.06
C GLU A 111 -35.05 0.37 23.59
N GLY A 112 -35.88 -0.60 23.17
CA GLY A 112 -36.37 -0.69 21.80
C GLY A 112 -35.26 -1.04 20.81
N MET A 113 -34.37 -1.96 21.19
CA MET A 113 -33.49 -2.67 20.27
C MET A 113 -34.03 -4.08 20.02
N GLU A 114 -33.94 -4.51 18.76
CA GLU A 114 -34.11 -5.93 18.44
C GLU A 114 -32.92 -6.70 19.01
N THR A 115 -33.20 -7.70 19.85
CA THR A 115 -32.19 -8.56 20.47
C THR A 115 -32.87 -9.88 20.83
N HIS A 116 -32.27 -10.99 20.42
CA HIS A 116 -32.81 -12.34 20.54
C HIS A 116 -31.92 -13.17 21.46
N LEU A 117 -32.52 -13.91 22.40
CA LEU A 117 -31.80 -14.91 23.18
C LEU A 117 -31.77 -16.24 22.39
N LEU A 118 -30.58 -16.80 22.23
CA LEU A 118 -30.33 -18.04 21.53
C LEU A 118 -29.81 -19.08 22.52
N GLY A 119 -30.48 -20.23 22.61
CA GLY A 119 -29.90 -21.41 23.27
C GLY A 119 -28.77 -22.00 22.43
N ALA A 120 -27.94 -22.87 23.02
CA ALA A 120 -26.78 -23.48 22.35
C ALA A 120 -27.08 -24.11 20.97
N ASP A 121 -28.29 -24.66 20.76
CA ASP A 121 -28.70 -25.23 19.46
C ASP A 121 -29.02 -24.19 18.39
N ASP A 122 -29.61 -23.05 18.75
CA ASP A 122 -29.84 -21.94 17.81
C ASP A 122 -28.55 -21.17 17.52
N LEU A 123 -27.70 -21.03 18.53
CA LEU A 123 -26.36 -20.48 18.37
C LEU A 123 -25.53 -21.29 17.37
N ARG A 124 -25.52 -22.64 17.46
CA ARG A 124 -24.87 -23.52 16.47
C ARG A 124 -25.52 -23.50 15.08
N ARG A 125 -26.80 -23.13 14.98
CA ARG A 125 -27.47 -22.93 13.67
C ARG A 125 -27.06 -21.60 13.03
N LEU A 126 -26.84 -20.56 13.85
CA LEU A 126 -26.42 -19.24 13.39
C LEU A 126 -24.93 -19.22 13.01
N GLU A 127 -24.07 -19.81 13.86
CA GLU A 127 -22.61 -19.85 13.70
C GLU A 127 -22.11 -21.31 13.75
N PRO A 128 -22.13 -22.06 12.63
CA PRO A 128 -21.82 -23.50 12.61
C PRO A 128 -20.37 -23.86 12.97
N ASP A 129 -19.44 -22.93 12.73
CA ASP A 129 -18.00 -23.12 13.00
C ASP A 129 -17.60 -22.73 14.45
N LEU A 130 -18.57 -22.32 15.28
CA LEU A 130 -18.32 -21.95 16.67
C LEU A 130 -17.97 -23.18 17.52
N GLY A 131 -16.91 -23.06 18.35
CA GLY A 131 -16.44 -24.15 19.20
C GLY A 131 -17.48 -24.64 20.21
N PRO A 132 -17.42 -25.93 20.61
CA PRO A 132 -18.28 -26.47 21.66
C PRO A 132 -17.92 -25.85 23.03
N GLY A 133 -18.93 -25.48 23.81
CA GLY A 133 -18.73 -24.98 25.18
C GLY A 133 -19.70 -23.87 25.62
N PHE A 134 -20.35 -23.18 24.69
CA PHE A 134 -21.29 -22.10 25.02
C PHE A 134 -22.68 -22.63 25.41
N VAL A 135 -23.24 -22.12 26.50
CA VAL A 135 -24.59 -22.46 26.98
C VAL A 135 -25.68 -21.68 26.25
N GLY A 136 -25.37 -20.46 25.79
CA GLY A 136 -26.28 -19.61 25.04
C GLY A 136 -25.62 -18.32 24.55
N ALA A 137 -26.40 -17.45 23.93
CA ALA A 137 -25.97 -16.14 23.48
C ALA A 137 -27.13 -15.12 23.37
N ALA A 138 -26.79 -13.83 23.32
CA ALA A 138 -27.69 -12.78 22.84
C ALA A 138 -27.25 -12.33 21.43
N PHE A 139 -28.14 -12.42 20.45
CA PHE A 139 -27.93 -11.93 19.10
C PHE A 139 -28.60 -10.57 18.89
N VAL A 140 -27.84 -9.59 18.40
CA VAL A 140 -28.28 -8.22 18.12
C VAL A 140 -28.17 -7.97 16.60
N PRO A 141 -29.25 -8.11 15.81
CA PRO A 141 -29.18 -7.98 14.35
C PRO A 141 -28.80 -6.57 13.85
N GLY A 142 -29.08 -5.54 14.65
CA GLY A 142 -28.82 -4.13 14.28
C GLY A 142 -27.37 -3.67 14.39
N ASP A 143 -26.48 -4.50 14.92
CA ASP A 143 -25.05 -4.23 15.07
C ASP A 143 -24.23 -4.82 13.89
N GLY A 144 -22.93 -4.61 13.89
CA GLY A 144 -22.02 -5.12 12.86
C GLY A 144 -20.59 -4.63 13.05
N HIS A 145 -19.80 -4.64 11.97
CA HIS A 145 -18.42 -4.18 11.98
C HIS A 145 -18.03 -3.44 10.69
N VAL A 146 -16.93 -2.70 10.75
CA VAL A 146 -16.23 -2.08 9.63
C VAL A 146 -14.76 -2.42 9.68
N ASN A 147 -14.02 -2.20 8.60
CA ASN A 147 -12.59 -2.01 8.69
C ASN A 147 -12.29 -0.56 9.11
N PRO A 148 -11.81 -0.31 10.35
CA PRO A 148 -11.75 1.05 10.90
C PRO A 148 -10.63 1.89 10.27
N PHE A 149 -9.58 1.24 9.75
CA PHE A 149 -8.54 1.87 8.96
C PHE A 149 -9.08 2.35 7.61
N LEU A 150 -9.72 1.46 6.84
CA LEU A 150 -10.33 1.81 5.55
C LEU A 150 -11.41 2.89 5.70
N LEU A 151 -12.26 2.80 6.72
CA LEU A 151 -13.28 3.81 7.01
C LEU A 151 -12.65 5.19 7.29
N THR A 152 -11.63 5.26 8.14
CA THR A 152 -10.94 6.53 8.45
C THR A 152 -10.32 7.16 7.21
N HIS A 153 -9.74 6.35 6.32
CA HIS A 153 -9.19 6.80 5.03
C HIS A 153 -10.28 7.18 4.01
N ALA A 154 -11.44 6.54 4.04
CA ALA A 154 -12.57 6.87 3.17
C ALA A 154 -13.14 8.26 3.49
N TYR A 155 -13.36 8.58 4.77
CA TYR A 155 -13.73 9.94 5.21
C TYR A 155 -12.68 10.98 4.79
N ALA A 156 -11.38 10.69 4.94
CA ALA A 156 -10.31 11.62 4.54
C ALA A 156 -10.31 11.88 3.03
N GLY A 157 -10.47 10.83 2.21
CA GLY A 157 -10.57 10.95 0.75
C GLY A 157 -11.85 11.69 0.31
N ALA A 158 -12.97 11.48 1.00
CA ALA A 158 -14.20 12.23 0.76
C ALA A 158 -14.03 13.72 1.10
N ALA A 159 -13.42 14.05 2.23
CA ALA A 159 -13.08 15.42 2.60
C ALA A 159 -12.23 16.12 1.52
N GLN A 160 -11.22 15.41 0.98
CA GLN A 160 -10.37 15.91 -0.11
C GLN A 160 -11.16 16.20 -1.39
N ARG A 161 -12.12 15.35 -1.77
CA ARG A 161 -13.02 15.59 -2.92
C ARG A 161 -13.87 16.86 -2.76
N HIS A 162 -14.22 17.22 -1.52
CA HIS A 162 -14.91 18.47 -1.18
C HIS A 162 -13.95 19.65 -0.94
N GLY A 163 -12.66 19.52 -1.21
CA GLY A 163 -11.68 20.61 -1.14
C GLY A 163 -11.05 20.87 0.23
N ALA A 164 -11.14 19.93 1.17
CA ALA A 164 -10.28 19.94 2.36
C ALA A 164 -8.84 19.52 2.02
N ASP A 165 -7.88 19.94 2.84
CA ASP A 165 -6.48 19.53 2.75
C ASP A 165 -6.21 18.37 3.76
N PRO A 166 -6.08 17.11 3.30
CA PRO A 166 -5.96 15.95 4.18
C PRO A 166 -4.53 15.77 4.70
N GLY A 167 -4.34 15.99 6.00
CA GLY A 167 -3.22 15.41 6.74
C GLY A 167 -1.86 16.04 6.43
N ARG A 168 -1.71 17.35 6.63
CA ARG A 168 -0.39 17.97 6.53
C ARG A 168 0.48 17.61 7.73
N THR A 169 1.60 16.93 7.48
CA THR A 169 2.59 16.48 8.48
C THR A 169 3.50 17.59 9.01
N ASP A 170 2.91 18.70 9.45
CA ASP A 170 3.62 19.78 10.14
C ASP A 170 3.66 19.50 11.66
N ARG A 171 4.85 19.47 12.28
CA ARG A 171 5.00 19.37 13.74
C ARG A 171 4.30 20.54 14.45
N VAL A 172 3.20 20.27 15.16
CA VAL A 172 2.52 21.28 16.00
C VAL A 172 3.39 21.63 17.21
N ALA A 173 4.15 22.73 17.11
CA ALA A 173 4.96 23.23 18.20
C ALA A 173 4.09 23.73 19.38
N PRO A 174 4.45 23.44 20.65
CA PRO A 174 3.66 23.82 21.81
C PRO A 174 3.60 25.35 21.96
N ARG A 175 2.39 25.90 22.11
CA ARG A 175 2.18 27.35 22.23
C ARG A 175 1.83 27.80 23.65
N ARG A 176 2.56 28.82 24.12
CA ARG A 176 2.24 29.57 25.34
C ARG A 176 0.87 30.24 25.23
N ARG A 177 0.01 30.06 26.24
CA ARG A 177 -1.19 30.89 26.45
C ARG A 177 -0.79 32.37 26.54
N ARG A 178 -1.41 33.23 25.72
CA ARG A 178 -1.69 34.63 26.08
C ARG A 178 -3.19 34.78 26.27
N ARG A 179 -3.60 35.61 27.25
CA ARG A 179 -5.00 35.76 27.68
C ARG A 179 -5.90 36.17 26.50
N GLY A 180 -7.08 35.57 26.39
CA GLY A 180 -8.23 36.13 25.66
C GLY A 180 -8.57 35.58 24.27
N ARG A 181 -7.61 35.21 23.41
CA ARG A 181 -7.91 34.63 22.07
C ARG A 181 -6.87 33.60 21.63
N VAL A 182 -7.35 32.47 21.13
CA VAL A 182 -6.52 31.49 20.41
C VAL A 182 -6.37 31.97 18.98
N VAL A 183 -5.14 32.27 18.56
CA VAL A 183 -4.81 32.62 17.17
C VAL A 183 -3.75 31.63 16.68
N ALA A 184 -4.14 30.78 15.73
CA ALA A 184 -3.20 30.00 14.93
C ALA A 184 -2.35 31.00 14.12
N GLY A 185 -1.05 30.99 14.37
CA GLY A 185 -0.14 32.02 13.86
C GLY A 185 0.66 31.48 12.69
N ALA A 186 0.33 31.92 11.49
CA ALA A 186 1.15 31.73 10.31
C ALA A 186 2.55 32.40 10.49
N PRO A 187 3.58 31.95 9.74
CA PRO A 187 4.83 32.68 9.64
C PRO A 187 4.59 34.11 9.14
N ARG A 188 5.27 35.10 9.71
CA ARG A 188 5.14 36.50 9.27
C ARG A 188 5.73 36.66 7.86
N PRO A 189 5.01 37.26 6.88
CA PRO A 189 5.65 37.74 5.67
C PRO A 189 6.58 38.93 5.97
N ALA A 190 7.61 39.10 5.16
CA ALA A 190 8.57 40.20 5.30
C ALA A 190 7.88 41.56 5.10
N ARG A 191 8.29 42.55 5.90
CA ARG A 191 7.72 43.91 5.84
C ARG A 191 8.37 44.71 4.71
N HIS A 192 7.59 45.10 3.71
CA HIS A 192 7.90 46.31 2.93
C HIS A 192 7.29 47.54 3.60
N ARG A 193 8.05 48.65 3.63
CA ARG A 193 7.57 49.96 4.11
C ARG A 193 6.55 50.54 3.11
N PRO A 194 5.46 51.17 3.58
CA PRO A 194 4.61 51.98 2.72
C PRO A 194 5.26 53.35 2.46
N ALA A 195 4.96 53.94 1.30
CA ALA A 195 5.28 55.32 0.96
C ALA A 195 4.00 56.05 0.53
N GLY A 196 3.90 57.34 0.86
CA GLY A 196 2.93 58.28 0.29
C GLY A 196 1.50 58.16 0.85
N ALA A 197 0.98 59.26 1.38
CA ALA A 197 -0.40 59.38 1.84
C ALA A 197 -1.23 60.24 0.87
N SER A 198 -2.53 59.95 0.77
CA SER A 198 -3.57 60.95 0.54
C SER A 198 -4.96 60.43 0.93
N ARG A 199 -5.68 61.21 1.75
CA ARG A 199 -7.15 61.17 1.94
C ARG A 199 -7.72 62.40 1.23
N PRO A 200 -8.95 62.35 0.68
CA PRO A 200 -10.17 62.73 1.43
C PRO A 200 -11.25 61.62 1.35
N ARG A 201 -12.00 61.30 2.42
CA ARG A 201 -13.20 61.96 3.03
C ARG A 201 -14.53 61.75 2.25
N PRO A 202 -15.69 61.64 2.95
CA PRO A 202 -16.87 60.90 2.48
C PRO A 202 -18.12 61.77 2.24
N ASP A 203 -19.20 61.14 1.73
CA ASP A 203 -20.67 61.45 1.81
C ASP A 203 -21.35 60.97 0.50
N VAL A 204 -22.66 60.71 0.32
CA VAL A 204 -23.91 60.55 1.13
C VAL A 204 -24.83 59.70 0.22
N GLY A 205 -25.60 58.67 0.64
CA GLY A 205 -26.83 58.72 1.42
C GLY A 205 -28.10 58.94 0.56
N HIS A 206 -28.97 57.92 0.42
CA HIS A 206 -30.45 57.93 0.15
C HIS A 206 -30.88 56.49 -0.25
N ARG A 207 -31.75 55.75 0.46
CA ARG A 207 -33.20 55.87 0.76
C ARG A 207 -34.16 55.36 -0.34
N GLY A 208 -34.44 54.05 -0.30
CA GLY A 208 -35.75 53.39 -0.57
C GLY A 208 -36.38 53.47 -1.97
N PRO A 209 -37.60 52.92 -2.16
CA PRO A 209 -38.37 52.02 -1.29
C PRO A 209 -38.81 50.69 -1.97
N ALA A 210 -39.50 49.81 -1.23
CA ALA A 210 -40.28 48.67 -1.76
C ALA A 210 -41.71 49.11 -2.15
N PRO A 211 -42.43 48.35 -2.99
CA PRO A 211 -43.44 47.37 -2.52
C PRO A 211 -43.39 46.04 -3.32
N ALA A 212 -44.21 44.99 -3.17
CA ALA A 212 -45.10 44.39 -2.15
C ALA A 212 -46.23 43.62 -2.91
N HIS A 213 -46.82 42.58 -2.29
CA HIS A 213 -48.04 41.82 -2.72
C HIS A 213 -47.92 40.87 -3.95
N ALA A 214 -48.66 39.74 -4.05
CA ALA A 214 -49.41 38.94 -3.05
C ALA A 214 -49.80 37.54 -3.58
N ALA A 215 -50.16 36.64 -2.64
CA ALA A 215 -51.14 35.51 -2.71
C ALA A 215 -50.98 34.32 -3.70
N GLY A 216 -51.40 33.12 -3.23
CA GLY A 216 -51.60 31.88 -4.02
C GLY A 216 -53.07 31.71 -4.47
N PRO A 217 -53.71 30.51 -4.45
CA PRO A 217 -53.27 29.18 -3.94
C PRO A 217 -53.73 27.94 -4.81
N ALA A 218 -53.71 26.74 -4.19
CA ALA A 218 -54.61 25.57 -4.39
C ALA A 218 -54.19 24.34 -5.25
N HIS A 219 -54.67 23.17 -4.77
CA HIS A 219 -54.62 21.78 -5.27
C HIS A 219 -56.03 21.36 -5.76
N PRO A 220 -56.25 20.31 -6.61
CA PRO A 220 -56.51 18.95 -6.05
C PRO A 220 -56.31 17.67 -6.95
N ARG A 221 -56.10 16.53 -6.26
CA ARG A 221 -56.61 15.12 -6.41
C ARG A 221 -56.82 14.36 -7.76
N ASP A 222 -56.28 13.12 -7.75
CA ASP A 222 -56.82 11.78 -8.12
C ASP A 222 -57.54 11.48 -9.47
N ARG A 223 -57.07 10.44 -10.19
CA ARG A 223 -57.69 9.07 -10.23
C ARG A 223 -56.97 8.06 -11.16
N HIS A 224 -57.12 6.77 -10.82
CA HIS A 224 -56.70 5.55 -11.56
C HIS A 224 -57.87 5.03 -12.45
N PRO A 225 -57.72 4.06 -13.40
CA PRO A 225 -57.53 2.63 -13.03
C PRO A 225 -56.90 1.62 -14.06
N ALA A 226 -56.60 0.42 -13.53
CA ALA A 226 -56.71 -0.94 -14.11
C ALA A 226 -55.86 -1.43 -15.33
N GLY A 227 -55.35 -2.68 -15.22
CA GLY A 227 -54.86 -3.50 -16.34
C GLY A 227 -53.83 -4.58 -15.97
N CYS A 228 -54.22 -5.84 -15.82
CA CYS A 228 -53.35 -7.02 -15.64
C CYS A 228 -53.85 -8.15 -16.57
N PRO A 229 -53.00 -9.07 -17.07
CA PRO A 229 -52.82 -10.35 -16.34
C PRO A 229 -51.42 -11.01 -16.47
N ARG A 230 -51.21 -12.08 -15.68
CA ARG A 230 -50.04 -13.01 -15.71
C ARG A 230 -50.30 -14.22 -16.63
N PRO A 231 -49.27 -15.06 -16.87
CA PRO A 231 -49.44 -16.52 -16.91
C PRO A 231 -48.71 -17.28 -15.79
N ARG A 232 -49.14 -18.51 -15.52
CA ARG A 232 -48.58 -19.53 -14.60
C ARG A 232 -47.86 -20.62 -15.43
N ALA A 233 -46.65 -21.05 -15.08
CA ALA A 233 -46.33 -22.21 -14.23
C ALA A 233 -46.85 -23.59 -14.69
N HIS A 234 -45.94 -24.55 -14.87
CA HIS A 234 -46.22 -25.99 -14.93
C HIS A 234 -45.62 -26.71 -13.71
N ARG A 235 -46.33 -27.75 -13.23
CA ARG A 235 -45.91 -28.67 -12.15
C ARG A 235 -45.62 -30.04 -12.77
N GLU A 236 -44.76 -30.83 -12.13
CA GLU A 236 -45.15 -32.20 -11.76
C GLU A 236 -44.39 -32.76 -10.55
N ARG A 237 -44.70 -34.00 -10.14
CA ARG A 237 -44.72 -34.42 -8.73
C ARG A 237 -43.83 -35.63 -8.38
N ARG A 238 -43.25 -35.54 -7.17
CA ARG A 238 -43.09 -36.60 -6.14
C ARG A 238 -42.75 -38.05 -6.57
N GLY A 239 -41.62 -38.53 -6.07
CA GLY A 239 -41.40 -39.93 -5.70
C GLY A 239 -40.32 -39.99 -4.62
N GLY A 240 -40.58 -40.62 -3.47
CA GLY A 240 -39.61 -40.72 -2.38
C GLY A 240 -39.57 -42.10 -1.76
N ARG A 241 -38.41 -42.50 -1.23
CA ARG A 241 -38.23 -43.58 -0.24
C ARG A 241 -36.88 -43.43 0.47
N ARG A 242 -36.91 -43.47 1.81
CA ARG A 242 -35.74 -43.69 2.68
C ARG A 242 -35.83 -45.11 3.23
N VAL A 243 -34.74 -45.89 3.18
CA VAL A 243 -34.42 -46.98 4.12
C VAL A 243 -32.88 -47.05 4.22
N GLN A 244 -32.33 -47.19 5.44
CA GLN A 244 -30.89 -47.40 5.73
C GLN A 244 -30.64 -48.89 6.10
N PRO A 245 -29.53 -49.28 6.75
CA PRO A 245 -28.20 -49.49 6.17
C PRO A 245 -27.75 -50.98 6.33
N ARG A 246 -26.59 -51.34 5.77
CA ARG A 246 -25.78 -52.50 6.23
C ARG A 246 -24.29 -52.17 6.18
N GLY A 247 -23.55 -52.61 7.19
CA GLY A 247 -22.08 -52.58 7.20
C GLY A 247 -21.51 -53.83 6.52
N ASP A 248 -20.20 -53.86 6.25
CA ASP A 248 -19.22 -54.35 7.22
C ASP A 248 -17.78 -54.05 6.74
N ALA A 249 -16.81 -54.08 7.66
CA ALA A 249 -15.38 -53.98 7.35
C ALA A 249 -14.81 -55.35 6.90
N PRO A 250 -13.58 -55.40 6.35
CA PRO A 250 -12.51 -55.87 7.25
C PRO A 250 -11.09 -55.31 7.05
N HIS A 251 -10.36 -55.28 8.17
CA HIS A 251 -8.91 -55.51 8.39
C HIS A 251 -7.82 -54.86 7.51
N ALA A 252 -6.98 -54.07 8.19
CA ALA A 252 -5.61 -53.74 7.79
C ALA A 252 -4.60 -54.81 8.25
N ARG A 253 -3.46 -54.92 7.54
CA ARG A 253 -2.13 -55.26 8.12
C ARG A 253 -1.00 -54.75 7.19
N PRO A 254 0.22 -54.48 7.70
CA PRO A 254 1.17 -53.55 7.09
C PRO A 254 2.29 -54.20 6.28
N VAL A 255 2.88 -53.43 5.35
CA VAL A 255 4.15 -53.75 4.69
C VAL A 255 5.28 -52.88 5.29
N ARG A 256 6.38 -53.53 5.68
CA ARG A 256 7.65 -52.88 6.06
C ARG A 256 8.69 -53.04 4.92
N PRO A 257 9.71 -52.16 4.83
CA PRO A 257 10.54 -52.02 3.64
C PRO A 257 11.71 -53.02 3.58
N PRO A 258 12.29 -53.27 2.39
CA PRO A 258 13.60 -53.90 2.25
C PRO A 258 14.74 -52.92 2.57
N ARG A 259 15.91 -53.49 2.88
CA ARG A 259 17.08 -52.82 3.48
C ARG A 259 18.11 -52.33 2.45
N ASP A 260 19.05 -51.55 2.96
CA ASP A 260 20.28 -51.08 2.31
C ASP A 260 21.06 -52.14 1.54
N ARG A 261 21.72 -51.70 0.46
CA ARG A 261 22.99 -52.27 -0.01
C ARG A 261 23.96 -51.15 -0.37
N ALA A 262 25.20 -51.28 0.09
CA ALA A 262 26.31 -50.39 -0.22
C ALA A 262 27.24 -51.00 -1.28
N ALA A 263 28.16 -50.17 -1.81
CA ALA A 263 29.18 -50.46 -2.81
C ALA A 263 28.64 -50.71 -4.25
N ALA A 264 29.29 -50.26 -5.33
CA ALA A 264 30.59 -49.58 -5.50
C ALA A 264 30.54 -48.58 -6.69
N GLY A 265 31.54 -47.68 -6.79
CA GLY A 265 31.90 -47.03 -8.07
C GLY A 265 32.97 -47.83 -8.83
N PRO A 266 33.65 -47.29 -9.87
CA PRO A 266 33.49 -45.98 -10.51
C PRO A 266 33.28 -46.05 -12.05
N GLN A 267 33.04 -44.90 -12.73
CA GLN A 267 33.66 -44.46 -14.02
C GLN A 267 32.83 -43.36 -14.74
N GLY A 268 33.52 -42.43 -15.40
CA GLY A 268 32.98 -41.66 -16.55
C GLY A 268 32.38 -40.27 -16.29
N GLY A 269 33.16 -39.21 -16.54
CA GLY A 269 32.64 -37.91 -17.04
C GLY A 269 32.44 -37.96 -18.57
N PRO A 270 32.22 -36.83 -19.28
CA PRO A 270 32.47 -35.42 -18.90
C PRO A 270 31.13 -34.63 -18.74
N ASP A 271 30.98 -33.29 -18.83
CA ASP A 271 31.88 -32.20 -19.25
C ASP A 271 31.51 -30.81 -18.63
N HIS A 272 32.34 -29.79 -18.87
CA HIS A 272 32.11 -28.37 -18.54
C HIS A 272 32.56 -27.44 -19.68
N PRO A 273 31.87 -26.32 -19.97
CA PRO A 273 32.44 -25.21 -20.73
C PRO A 273 32.93 -24.06 -19.83
N HIS A 274 34.02 -23.41 -20.27
CA HIS A 274 34.80 -22.40 -19.55
C HIS A 274 34.33 -20.94 -19.75
N VAL A 275 34.60 -20.10 -18.73
CA VAL A 275 35.12 -18.72 -18.85
C VAL A 275 36.01 -18.51 -17.61
N GLY A 276 37.22 -17.92 -17.62
CA GLY A 276 37.95 -17.19 -18.66
C GLY A 276 38.62 -15.97 -18.01
N GLY A 277 39.84 -16.13 -17.47
CA GLY A 277 40.60 -15.08 -16.79
C GLY A 277 41.90 -14.73 -17.52
N PRO A 278 42.40 -13.48 -17.46
CA PRO A 278 43.65 -13.08 -18.09
C PRO A 278 44.87 -13.38 -17.19
N ALA A 279 45.99 -13.71 -17.83
CA ALA A 279 47.26 -14.05 -17.19
C ALA A 279 48.08 -12.82 -16.75
N ALA A 280 49.11 -13.07 -15.95
CA ALA A 280 50.10 -12.10 -15.52
C ALA A 280 51.26 -11.95 -16.52
N ASP A 281 52.03 -10.88 -16.38
CA ASP A 281 53.41 -10.77 -16.87
C ASP A 281 54.36 -10.39 -15.73
N ASP A 282 55.63 -10.73 -15.89
CA ASP A 282 56.63 -10.95 -14.83
C ASP A 282 57.61 -9.77 -14.62
N ALA A 283 58.19 -9.66 -13.41
CA ALA A 283 59.58 -9.24 -13.12
C ALA A 283 59.81 -8.82 -11.64
N GLY A 284 60.86 -9.37 -11.00
CA GLY A 284 61.61 -8.65 -9.95
C GLY A 284 61.55 -9.15 -8.49
N ARG A 285 62.42 -10.12 -8.13
CA ARG A 285 62.79 -10.45 -6.73
C ARG A 285 63.80 -9.41 -6.14
N PRO A 286 64.32 -9.57 -4.90
CA PRO A 286 63.66 -9.44 -3.59
C PRO A 286 64.49 -8.56 -2.61
N ARG A 287 64.06 -8.38 -1.34
CA ARG A 287 64.97 -8.39 -0.15
C ARG A 287 64.26 -8.28 1.22
N ASP A 288 64.42 -9.35 2.00
CA ASP A 288 64.90 -9.38 3.39
C ASP A 288 64.30 -8.53 4.54
N HIS A 289 63.81 -9.29 5.54
CA HIS A 289 64.32 -9.35 6.93
C HIS A 289 63.54 -8.74 8.11
N ARG A 290 63.21 -9.67 9.04
CA ARG A 290 63.30 -9.60 10.51
C ARG A 290 62.24 -8.83 11.33
N CYS A 291 61.36 -9.63 11.93
CA CYS A 291 61.14 -9.76 13.38
C CYS A 291 61.60 -8.62 14.32
N ARG A 292 60.68 -8.19 15.20
CA ARG A 292 60.90 -8.33 16.66
C ARG A 292 59.59 -8.34 17.46
N ALA A 293 59.66 -8.94 18.64
CA ALA A 293 58.55 -9.16 19.56
C ALA A 293 58.71 -8.36 20.87
N GLY A 294 57.65 -8.38 21.68
CA GLY A 294 57.51 -7.82 23.03
C GLY A 294 56.02 -7.54 23.25
N GLY A 295 55.26 -8.30 24.04
CA GLY A 295 55.44 -8.56 25.48
C GLY A 295 54.47 -7.61 26.22
N GLY A 296 53.70 -7.99 27.25
CA GLY A 296 53.60 -9.25 27.98
C GLY A 296 53.05 -8.94 29.39
N GLY A 297 52.04 -9.68 29.86
CA GLY A 297 51.40 -9.48 31.18
C GLY A 297 50.12 -8.60 31.12
N GLY A 298 49.13 -8.79 32.01
CA GLY A 298 49.06 -9.77 33.08
C GLY A 298 47.90 -9.49 34.06
N VAL A 299 46.79 -10.22 33.90
CA VAL A 299 45.76 -10.61 34.89
C VAL A 299 45.54 -9.73 36.15
N SER A 300 44.30 -9.28 36.36
CA SER A 300 43.61 -9.40 37.67
C SER A 300 42.09 -9.35 37.53
N ARG A 301 41.39 -10.22 38.28
CA ARG A 301 39.93 -10.32 38.34
C ARG A 301 39.44 -9.67 39.65
N HIS A 302 38.30 -8.98 39.64
CA HIS A 302 37.42 -8.93 40.80
C HIS A 302 35.95 -8.90 40.40
N ARG A 303 35.14 -9.77 41.01
CA ARG A 303 33.67 -9.72 41.01
C ARG A 303 33.21 -8.79 42.13
N ALA A 304 32.19 -7.97 41.86
CA ALA A 304 31.24 -7.52 42.88
C ALA A 304 29.90 -7.10 42.23
N GLN A 305 28.82 -7.62 42.79
CA GLN A 305 27.42 -7.26 42.58
C GLN A 305 26.68 -7.69 43.86
N PRO A 306 25.48 -7.17 44.16
CA PRO A 306 24.88 -5.89 43.79
C PRO A 306 24.48 -5.08 45.06
N ASP A 307 23.85 -3.91 44.90
CA ASP A 307 22.92 -3.44 45.94
C ASP A 307 21.76 -2.60 45.37
N ARG A 308 20.63 -2.57 46.10
CA ARG A 308 19.40 -1.83 45.78
C ARG A 308 19.32 -0.55 46.64
N GLY A 309 18.87 0.57 46.07
CA GLY A 309 18.70 1.82 46.81
C GLY A 309 17.70 2.76 46.13
N ASP A 310 16.84 3.38 46.93
CA ASP A 310 15.54 3.90 46.47
C ASP A 310 15.49 5.43 46.24
N LEU A 311 14.44 5.85 45.50
CA LEU A 311 13.76 7.15 45.48
C LEU A 311 14.49 8.51 45.70
N ARG A 312 14.34 9.36 44.67
CA ARG A 312 13.98 10.81 44.72
C ARG A 312 14.82 11.77 45.58
N THR A 313 15.46 12.74 44.91
CA THR A 313 15.23 14.16 45.25
C THR A 313 15.48 15.10 44.07
N ARG A 314 14.85 16.28 44.12
CA ARG A 314 15.02 17.39 43.14
C ARG A 314 16.31 18.16 43.48
N HIS A 315 16.96 18.80 42.51
CA HIS A 315 17.30 20.24 42.62
C HIS A 315 17.69 20.89 41.27
N ARG A 316 17.70 22.23 41.25
CA ARG A 316 17.92 23.13 40.10
C ARG A 316 19.43 23.39 39.83
N LEU A 317 19.68 24.21 38.80
CA LEU A 317 20.90 24.98 38.43
C LEU A 317 21.73 24.31 37.30
N ALA A 318 22.34 25.04 36.36
CA ALA A 318 22.17 26.43 35.93
C ALA A 318 22.63 26.59 34.46
N ALA A 319 22.20 27.65 33.78
CA ALA A 319 22.62 27.94 32.40
C ALA A 319 23.97 28.69 32.35
N ARG A 320 24.79 28.42 31.32
CA ARG A 320 25.89 29.29 30.87
C ARG A 320 25.81 29.48 29.34
N PRO A 321 25.82 30.71 28.82
CA PRO A 321 25.83 30.98 27.37
C PRO A 321 27.25 31.21 26.85
N VAL A 322 27.51 30.89 25.57
CA VAL A 322 28.75 31.28 24.89
C VAL A 322 28.45 32.00 23.56
N GLY A 323 28.84 33.28 23.53
CA GLY A 323 29.48 33.98 22.41
C GLY A 323 28.95 33.81 20.98
N ARG A 324 28.25 34.83 20.47
CA ARG A 324 28.20 35.12 19.03
C ARG A 324 29.56 35.63 18.52
N ARG A 325 29.96 35.19 17.33
CA ARG A 325 30.71 36.02 16.36
C ARG A 325 30.05 35.84 14.99
N GLY A 326 29.80 36.94 14.28
CA GLY A 326 29.27 36.93 12.91
C GLY A 326 30.30 37.42 11.91
N ARG A 327 29.99 37.31 10.61
CA ARG A 327 30.67 38.03 9.50
C ARG A 327 29.70 38.27 8.34
N ASN A 328 29.99 39.33 7.60
CA ASN A 328 29.22 39.90 6.48
C ASN A 328 29.26 38.96 5.25
N ALA A 329 28.20 38.74 4.47
CA ALA A 329 27.40 39.64 3.63
C ALA A 329 28.05 40.00 2.27
N ALA A 330 27.39 39.57 1.18
CA ALA A 330 27.52 40.10 -0.18
C ALA A 330 26.17 39.89 -0.89
N ALA A 331 25.73 40.84 -1.73
CA ALA A 331 24.40 40.83 -2.34
C ALA A 331 24.49 41.07 -3.85
N ALA A 332 23.57 40.45 -4.61
CA ALA A 332 23.33 40.74 -6.02
C ALA A 332 21.86 41.13 -6.24
N ARG A 333 21.62 42.13 -7.10
CA ARG A 333 20.28 42.68 -7.42
C ARG A 333 19.81 42.19 -8.81
N PRO A 334 18.52 41.93 -9.00
CA PRO A 334 17.88 41.91 -10.32
C PRO A 334 17.09 43.20 -10.63
N VAL A 335 16.85 43.41 -11.94
CA VAL A 335 16.18 44.57 -12.56
C VAL A 335 14.64 44.38 -12.57
N PRO A 336 13.81 45.44 -12.46
CA PRO A 336 12.35 45.30 -12.40
C PRO A 336 11.66 45.23 -13.77
N ALA A 337 10.61 44.41 -13.87
CA ALA A 337 9.71 44.36 -15.03
C ALA A 337 8.57 45.40 -14.92
N ARG A 338 8.10 45.91 -16.07
CA ARG A 338 7.00 46.89 -16.16
C ARG A 338 5.63 46.26 -15.85
N ALA A 339 4.76 47.04 -15.21
CA ALA A 339 3.37 46.69 -14.96
C ALA A 339 2.47 47.03 -16.15
N VAL A 340 1.36 46.28 -16.32
CA VAL A 340 0.22 46.65 -17.18
C VAL A 340 -1.07 46.44 -16.38
N HIS A 341 -1.96 47.44 -16.42
CA HIS A 341 -3.21 47.45 -15.65
C HIS A 341 -4.24 46.42 -16.12
N ARG A 342 -5.02 45.90 -15.16
CA ARG A 342 -6.29 45.23 -15.42
C ARG A 342 -7.44 46.23 -15.36
N GLY A 343 -8.40 46.10 -16.28
CA GLY A 343 -9.71 46.76 -16.19
C GLY A 343 -10.75 46.04 -17.05
N GLY A 344 -12.03 46.11 -16.66
CA GLY A 344 -13.14 46.02 -17.62
C GLY A 344 -13.99 44.74 -17.70
N SER A 345 -14.86 44.55 -16.70
CA SER A 345 -16.24 44.03 -16.87
C SER A 345 -16.50 42.55 -17.28
N ARG A 346 -17.48 41.94 -16.60
CA ARG A 346 -18.14 40.69 -17.02
C ARG A 346 -19.34 41.03 -17.90
N ARG A 347 -19.38 40.55 -19.15
CA ARG A 347 -20.62 40.37 -19.92
C ARG A 347 -20.72 38.92 -20.40
N ARG A 348 -21.87 38.27 -20.15
CA ARG A 348 -22.21 36.98 -20.78
C ARG A 348 -22.26 37.16 -22.29
N ARG A 349 -21.44 36.43 -23.06
CA ARG A 349 -21.57 36.29 -24.51
C ARG A 349 -21.86 34.84 -24.87
N ARG A 350 -22.78 34.63 -25.83
CA ARG A 350 -23.04 33.32 -26.45
C ARG A 350 -21.76 32.80 -27.10
N ARG A 351 -21.56 31.46 -27.11
CA ARG A 351 -20.44 30.82 -27.82
C ARG A 351 -20.49 31.16 -29.32
N PRO A 352 -19.47 31.78 -29.92
CA PRO A 352 -19.28 31.74 -31.36
C PRO A 352 -18.75 30.35 -31.75
N ARG A 353 -19.22 29.80 -32.87
CA ARG A 353 -18.48 28.76 -33.58
C ARG A 353 -17.27 29.45 -34.23
N LEU A 354 -16.05 29.24 -33.72
CA LEU A 354 -14.86 29.59 -34.49
C LEU A 354 -14.67 28.52 -35.56
N ILE A 355 -14.81 28.92 -36.82
CA ILE A 355 -14.16 28.23 -37.93
C ILE A 355 -12.71 28.70 -37.86
N ASP A 356 -11.79 27.81 -37.48
CA ASP A 356 -10.37 28.12 -37.53
C ASP A 356 -9.91 28.19 -38.98
N ARG A 357 -9.27 29.30 -39.35
CA ARG A 357 -8.65 29.54 -40.66
C ARG A 357 -7.13 29.67 -40.54
N SER A 358 -6.52 29.12 -39.49
CA SER A 358 -5.08 28.96 -39.41
C SER A 358 -4.62 27.85 -40.36
N GLY A 359 -4.02 28.23 -41.49
CA GLY A 359 -3.38 27.32 -42.46
C GLY A 359 -2.09 26.68 -41.93
N VAL A 360 -2.01 26.43 -40.63
CA VAL A 360 -0.90 25.73 -39.98
C VAL A 360 -1.25 24.25 -39.95
N PRO A 361 -0.43 23.35 -40.52
CA PRO A 361 -0.67 21.93 -40.39
C PRO A 361 -0.74 21.56 -38.92
N HIS A 362 -1.89 21.07 -38.45
CA HIS A 362 -1.96 20.43 -37.14
C HIS A 362 -0.93 19.29 -37.14
N ALA A 363 0.08 19.40 -36.27
CA ALA A 363 1.10 18.36 -36.15
C ALA A 363 0.39 17.02 -35.92
N ARG A 364 0.57 16.08 -36.85
CA ARG A 364 -0.14 14.79 -36.84
C ARG A 364 0.07 14.12 -35.49
N MET A 365 -1.00 13.98 -34.72
CA MET A 365 -0.98 13.32 -33.42
C MET A 365 -0.44 11.91 -33.59
N ILE A 366 0.68 11.60 -32.92
CA ILE A 366 1.32 10.29 -32.98
C ILE A 366 0.39 9.28 -32.31
N ARG A 367 0.05 8.21 -33.02
CA ARG A 367 -0.67 7.05 -32.47
C ARG A 367 0.34 6.01 -32.01
N CYS A 368 0.29 5.65 -30.74
CA CYS A 368 1.15 4.63 -30.14
C CYS A 368 0.32 3.48 -29.60
N ILE A 369 0.74 2.25 -29.91
CA ILE A 369 0.23 1.06 -29.23
C ILE A 369 1.25 0.60 -28.20
N VAL A 370 0.79 0.27 -26.99
CA VAL A 370 1.59 -0.36 -25.94
C VAL A 370 1.07 -1.77 -25.75
N ILE A 371 1.92 -2.77 -25.92
CA ILE A 371 1.55 -4.19 -25.80
C ILE A 371 1.89 -4.67 -24.38
N GLY A 372 0.88 -4.97 -23.58
CA GLY A 372 1.00 -5.41 -22.19
C GLY A 372 0.68 -4.32 -21.15
N ALA A 373 -0.12 -4.68 -20.16
CA ALA A 373 -0.57 -3.84 -19.03
C ALA A 373 0.06 -4.26 -17.69
N GLY A 374 1.32 -4.71 -17.72
CA GLY A 374 2.17 -4.81 -16.52
C GLY A 374 2.69 -3.44 -16.07
N VAL A 375 3.48 -3.41 -14.99
CA VAL A 375 3.99 -2.15 -14.40
C VAL A 375 4.77 -1.28 -15.40
N VAL A 376 5.52 -1.89 -16.32
CA VAL A 376 6.26 -1.17 -17.38
C VAL A 376 5.30 -0.54 -18.38
N GLY A 377 4.41 -1.34 -18.99
CA GLY A 377 3.46 -0.85 -20.00
C GLY A 377 2.48 0.20 -19.45
N ALA A 378 2.02 0.04 -18.20
CA ALA A 378 1.21 1.04 -17.51
C ALA A 378 1.96 2.37 -17.31
N SER A 379 3.25 2.31 -16.95
CA SER A 379 4.12 3.50 -16.83
C SER A 379 4.31 4.19 -18.17
N VAL A 380 4.67 3.42 -19.20
CA VAL A 380 4.87 3.91 -20.58
C VAL A 380 3.61 4.58 -21.11
N ALA A 381 2.45 3.94 -20.94
CA ALA A 381 1.17 4.46 -21.39
C ALA A 381 0.82 5.81 -20.74
N GLN A 382 0.99 5.94 -19.43
CA GLN A 382 0.74 7.21 -18.71
C GLN A 382 1.69 8.32 -19.17
N ARG A 383 2.99 8.01 -19.30
CA ARG A 383 4.01 9.00 -19.69
C ARG A 383 3.81 9.48 -21.13
N LEU A 384 3.51 8.57 -22.06
CA LEU A 384 3.18 8.92 -23.45
C LEU A 384 1.88 9.75 -23.55
N ALA A 385 0.82 9.35 -22.85
CA ALA A 385 -0.44 10.10 -22.84
C ALA A 385 -0.27 11.51 -22.24
N ALA A 386 0.53 11.65 -21.17
CA ALA A 386 0.87 12.94 -20.57
C ALA A 386 1.69 13.85 -21.51
N SER A 387 2.40 13.27 -22.49
CA SER A 387 3.09 13.99 -23.56
C SER A 387 2.22 14.29 -24.79
N GLY A 388 0.91 13.98 -24.76
CA GLY A 388 -0.02 14.26 -25.86
C GLY A 388 -0.04 13.22 -26.99
N VAL A 389 0.52 12.02 -26.76
CA VAL A 389 0.46 10.89 -27.70
C VAL A 389 -0.90 10.20 -27.58
N SER A 390 -1.49 9.80 -28.71
CA SER A 390 -2.70 8.97 -28.72
C SER A 390 -2.33 7.52 -28.39
N VAL A 391 -2.58 7.09 -27.16
CA VAL A 391 -2.15 5.77 -26.66
C VAL A 391 -3.30 4.76 -26.66
N THR A 392 -3.06 3.57 -27.21
CA THR A 392 -3.89 2.37 -26.98
C THR A 392 -3.06 1.27 -26.33
N VAL A 393 -3.47 0.80 -25.15
CA VAL A 393 -2.86 -0.32 -24.45
C VAL A 393 -3.63 -1.60 -24.76
N LEU A 394 -2.94 -2.61 -25.28
CA LEU A 394 -3.51 -3.92 -25.59
C LEU A 394 -2.94 -4.96 -24.62
N GLU A 395 -3.79 -5.55 -23.78
CA GLU A 395 -3.43 -6.56 -22.78
C GLU A 395 -4.08 -7.89 -23.14
N ALA A 396 -3.27 -8.96 -23.18
CA ALA A 396 -3.72 -10.29 -23.57
C ALA A 396 -4.70 -10.93 -22.59
N GLY A 397 -4.54 -10.68 -21.29
CA GLY A 397 -5.39 -11.17 -20.22
C GLY A 397 -5.96 -10.03 -19.39
N ARG A 398 -5.42 -9.83 -18.18
CA ARG A 398 -5.82 -8.79 -17.22
C ARG A 398 -4.64 -7.89 -16.86
N VAL A 399 -4.93 -6.65 -16.45
CA VAL A 399 -3.93 -5.71 -15.91
C VAL A 399 -3.10 -6.38 -14.81
N GLY A 400 -1.77 -6.24 -14.89
CA GLY A 400 -0.84 -6.88 -13.97
C GLY A 400 -0.81 -8.42 -13.98
N GLY A 401 -1.50 -9.10 -14.91
CA GLY A 401 -1.68 -10.56 -14.90
C GLY A 401 -0.42 -11.41 -15.16
N GLY A 402 0.65 -10.80 -15.68
CA GLY A 402 1.95 -11.45 -15.87
C GLY A 402 2.85 -11.37 -14.63
N THR A 403 4.17 -11.29 -14.84
CA THR A 403 5.19 -11.21 -13.78
C THR A 403 4.92 -10.13 -12.73
N SER A 404 4.27 -9.01 -13.12
CA SER A 404 3.88 -7.96 -12.17
C SER A 404 2.99 -8.46 -11.02
N GLY A 405 2.01 -9.33 -11.28
CA GLY A 405 1.12 -9.88 -10.25
C GLY A 405 1.74 -10.99 -9.38
N VAL A 406 2.97 -11.39 -9.72
CA VAL A 406 3.76 -12.42 -9.03
C VAL A 406 5.18 -11.91 -8.77
N SER A 407 5.25 -10.74 -8.12
CA SER A 407 6.50 -10.06 -7.80
C SER A 407 6.62 -9.80 -6.31
N PHE A 408 7.81 -10.05 -5.76
CA PHE A 408 8.18 -9.57 -4.43
C PHE A 408 8.25 -8.03 -4.38
N ALA A 409 8.29 -7.36 -5.53
CA ALA A 409 8.04 -5.92 -5.70
C ALA A 409 8.90 -4.97 -4.84
N TRP A 410 10.07 -5.45 -4.39
CA TRP A 410 11.08 -4.65 -3.71
C TRP A 410 11.81 -3.74 -4.69
N THR A 411 11.79 -2.43 -4.42
CA THR A 411 12.60 -1.44 -5.12
C THR A 411 13.88 -1.20 -4.33
N ASN A 412 15.01 -1.58 -4.93
CA ASN A 412 16.33 -1.56 -4.32
C ASN A 412 17.41 -1.25 -5.34
N ALA A 413 18.56 -0.81 -4.83
CA ALA A 413 19.80 -0.73 -5.62
C ALA A 413 21.01 -1.29 -4.88
N ASN A 414 20.85 -1.79 -3.64
CA ASN A 414 21.97 -2.23 -2.80
C ASN A 414 22.82 -3.37 -3.43
N ASN A 415 22.22 -4.25 -4.24
CA ASN A 415 22.92 -5.39 -4.86
C ASN A 415 22.72 -5.44 -6.39
N LYS A 416 23.06 -4.34 -7.08
CA LYS A 416 22.83 -4.14 -8.52
C LYS A 416 24.10 -3.73 -9.32
N PRO A 417 25.19 -4.53 -9.32
CA PRO A 417 26.32 -4.27 -10.22
C PRO A 417 25.94 -4.49 -11.70
N PRO A 418 26.64 -3.89 -12.68
CA PRO A 418 27.68 -2.87 -12.54
C PRO A 418 27.11 -1.50 -12.17
N ARG A 419 27.98 -0.49 -11.97
CA ARG A 419 27.59 0.85 -11.50
C ARG A 419 26.45 1.49 -12.32
N ALA A 420 26.47 1.36 -13.64
CA ALA A 420 25.42 1.90 -14.51
C ALA A 420 24.03 1.28 -14.24
N TYR A 421 23.97 -0.02 -13.93
CA TYR A 421 22.73 -0.70 -13.56
C TYR A 421 22.26 -0.26 -12.16
N HIS A 422 23.17 -0.10 -11.20
CA HIS A 422 22.87 0.51 -9.89
C HIS A 422 22.24 1.91 -10.07
N ASP A 423 22.86 2.81 -10.83
CA ASP A 423 22.36 4.18 -11.02
C ASP A 423 20.96 4.21 -11.68
N LEU A 424 20.69 3.30 -12.63
CA LEU A 424 19.35 3.14 -13.21
C LEU A 424 18.31 2.68 -12.16
N ASN A 425 18.66 1.75 -11.29
CA ASN A 425 17.78 1.30 -10.20
C ASN A 425 17.54 2.44 -9.18
N VAL A 426 18.57 3.22 -8.83
CA VAL A 426 18.44 4.43 -7.98
C VAL A 426 17.48 5.45 -8.61
N ALA A 427 17.59 5.70 -9.92
CA ALA A 427 16.67 6.58 -10.63
C ALA A 427 15.22 6.05 -10.58
N GLY A 428 15.02 4.75 -10.78
CA GLY A 428 13.71 4.09 -10.69
C GLY A 428 13.07 4.18 -9.29
N MET A 429 13.83 3.87 -8.23
CA MET A 429 13.40 4.04 -6.84
C MET A 429 12.94 5.47 -6.55
N ARG A 430 13.77 6.46 -6.92
CA ARG A 430 13.47 7.88 -6.70
C ARG A 430 12.27 8.36 -7.53
N ALA A 431 12.08 7.80 -8.73
CA ALA A 431 10.89 8.06 -9.54
C ALA A 431 9.62 7.55 -8.85
N HIS A 432 9.60 6.31 -8.33
CA HIS A 432 8.44 5.79 -7.58
C HIS A 432 8.13 6.64 -6.34
N ALA A 433 9.13 6.99 -5.54
CA ALA A 433 8.95 7.86 -4.38
C ALA A 433 8.45 9.27 -4.75
N ALA A 434 8.79 9.79 -5.94
CA ALA A 434 8.34 11.10 -6.40
C ALA A 434 6.86 11.13 -6.84
N LEU A 435 6.27 9.99 -7.24
CA LEU A 435 4.87 9.89 -7.69
C LEU A 435 3.87 10.42 -6.65
N GLY A 436 4.18 10.34 -5.35
CA GLY A 436 3.34 10.89 -4.27
C GLY A 436 3.02 12.37 -4.46
N LYS A 437 3.93 13.14 -5.04
CA LYS A 437 3.75 14.57 -5.35
C LYS A 437 2.96 14.81 -6.63
N GLU A 438 3.05 13.91 -7.60
CA GLU A 438 2.36 14.00 -8.90
C GLU A 438 0.89 13.59 -8.77
N PHE A 439 0.60 12.52 -8.02
CA PHE A 439 -0.74 11.93 -7.90
C PHE A 439 -1.52 12.41 -6.66
N GLY A 440 -0.90 13.18 -5.76
CA GLY A 440 -1.52 13.62 -4.49
C GLY A 440 -1.71 12.50 -3.47
N GLY A 441 -1.10 11.33 -3.71
CA GLY A 441 -1.19 10.13 -2.88
C GLY A 441 -0.82 8.88 -3.68
N THR A 442 -0.13 7.94 -3.05
CA THR A 442 0.34 6.69 -3.68
C THR A 442 0.04 5.51 -2.75
N PRO A 443 -1.21 5.03 -2.66
CA PRO A 443 -1.57 3.91 -1.76
C PRO A 443 -0.88 2.59 -2.11
N TRP A 444 -0.23 2.51 -3.29
CA TRP A 444 0.55 1.37 -3.76
C TRP A 444 2.06 1.49 -3.44
N TRP A 445 2.55 2.58 -2.85
CA TRP A 445 3.99 2.79 -2.62
C TRP A 445 4.31 2.86 -1.12
N HIS A 446 5.23 1.99 -0.70
CA HIS A 446 5.60 1.79 0.69
C HIS A 446 7.10 2.02 0.85
N GLY A 447 7.46 3.28 1.08
CA GLY A 447 8.82 3.66 1.48
C GLY A 447 9.11 3.37 2.96
N GLY A 448 10.35 3.61 3.37
CA GLY A 448 10.80 3.41 4.74
C GLY A 448 12.08 2.58 4.85
N GLY A 449 12.60 2.10 3.73
CA GLY A 449 13.84 1.35 3.62
C GLY A 449 13.66 -0.16 3.68
N SER A 450 14.80 -0.86 3.73
CA SER A 450 14.91 -2.29 3.96
C SER A 450 15.99 -2.57 5.02
N VAL A 451 15.90 -3.73 5.69
CA VAL A 451 16.92 -4.20 6.65
C VAL A 451 17.47 -5.56 6.22
N GLU A 452 18.78 -5.76 6.40
CA GLU A 452 19.48 -7.00 6.03
C GLU A 452 20.54 -7.36 7.08
N TRP A 453 20.66 -8.66 7.40
CA TRP A 453 21.74 -9.20 8.23
C TRP A 453 22.23 -10.56 7.69
N ALA A 454 23.35 -11.04 8.23
CA ALA A 454 23.94 -12.33 7.85
C ALA A 454 24.54 -13.05 9.06
N HIS A 455 24.33 -14.37 9.16
CA HIS A 455 24.88 -15.18 10.25
C HIS A 455 26.30 -15.68 9.97
N THR A 456 26.64 -16.02 8.73
CA THR A 456 27.97 -16.58 8.39
C THR A 456 29.01 -15.48 8.21
N ASP A 457 30.25 -15.72 8.62
CA ASP A 457 31.37 -14.77 8.46
C ASP A 457 31.51 -14.29 7.01
N ALA A 458 31.38 -15.21 6.04
CA ALA A 458 31.40 -14.89 4.62
C ALA A 458 30.24 -13.97 4.20
N GLY A 459 29.03 -14.22 4.71
CA GLY A 459 27.87 -13.36 4.46
C GLY A 459 28.03 -11.97 5.10
N GLN A 460 28.57 -11.91 6.31
CA GLN A 460 28.86 -10.64 7.00
C GLN A 460 29.95 -9.84 6.28
N ALA A 461 31.03 -10.48 5.83
CA ALA A 461 32.09 -9.85 5.04
C ALA A 461 31.53 -9.32 3.71
N GLY A 462 30.70 -10.11 3.02
CA GLY A 462 30.02 -9.70 1.79
C GLY A 462 29.05 -8.52 1.99
N LEU A 463 28.33 -8.48 3.12
CA LEU A 463 27.48 -7.35 3.49
C LEU A 463 28.31 -6.10 3.80
N ARG A 464 29.44 -6.22 4.52
CA ARG A 464 30.36 -5.11 4.81
C ARG A 464 30.92 -4.48 3.53
N GLY A 465 31.53 -5.29 2.66
CA GLY A 465 32.07 -4.79 1.39
C GLY A 465 31.01 -4.19 0.45
N ARG A 466 29.77 -4.69 0.51
CA ARG A 466 28.62 -4.09 -0.20
C ARG A 466 28.23 -2.73 0.39
N VAL A 467 28.09 -2.59 1.71
CA VAL A 467 27.79 -1.31 2.36
C VAL A 467 28.89 -0.27 2.10
N GLU A 468 30.17 -0.65 2.16
CA GLU A 468 31.30 0.23 1.87
C GLU A 468 31.28 0.73 0.42
N ARG A 469 31.05 -0.16 -0.55
CA ARG A 469 30.90 0.20 -1.97
C ARG A 469 29.71 1.12 -2.21
N LEU A 470 28.57 0.87 -1.56
CA LEU A 470 27.38 1.72 -1.70
C LEU A 470 27.62 3.13 -1.13
N ARG A 471 28.29 3.23 0.03
CA ARG A 471 28.71 4.52 0.60
C ARG A 471 29.65 5.29 -0.32
N SER A 472 30.63 4.61 -0.95
CA SER A 472 31.53 5.27 -1.91
C SER A 472 30.81 5.75 -3.18
N TRP A 473 29.63 5.18 -3.47
CA TRP A 473 28.77 5.59 -4.59
C TRP A 473 27.77 6.71 -4.24
N GLY A 474 27.70 7.12 -2.96
CA GLY A 474 26.74 8.10 -2.46
C GLY A 474 25.33 7.52 -2.22
N TYR A 475 25.22 6.20 -2.12
CA TYR A 475 23.96 5.51 -1.80
C TYR A 475 23.80 5.36 -0.28
N ALA A 476 22.61 5.66 0.24
CA ALA A 476 22.35 5.57 1.68
C ALA A 476 22.37 4.10 2.17
N ALA A 477 23.39 3.76 2.96
CA ALA A 477 23.55 2.46 3.59
C ALA A 477 24.10 2.65 5.02
N GLU A 478 23.31 2.30 6.02
CA GLU A 478 23.56 2.57 7.44
C GLU A 478 23.82 1.25 8.19
N TRP A 479 24.59 1.31 9.26
CA TRP A 479 24.67 0.20 10.24
C TRP A 479 23.79 0.57 11.42
N VAL A 480 22.90 -0.33 11.82
CA VAL A 480 21.97 -0.10 12.94
C VAL A 480 22.21 -1.08 14.09
N THR A 481 21.90 -0.66 15.31
CA THR A 481 21.94 -1.49 16.51
C THR A 481 20.65 -2.31 16.65
N HIS A 482 20.67 -3.31 17.54
CA HIS A 482 19.48 -4.02 18.00
C HIS A 482 18.37 -3.12 18.57
N GLU A 483 18.74 -2.03 19.24
CA GLU A 483 17.78 -1.03 19.74
C GLU A 483 17.11 -0.28 18.58
N GLN A 484 17.91 0.19 17.62
CA GLN A 484 17.40 0.86 16.42
C GLN A 484 16.57 -0.08 15.53
N LEU A 485 16.95 -1.35 15.40
CA LEU A 485 16.14 -2.35 14.68
C LEU A 485 14.77 -2.52 15.35
N ARG A 486 14.72 -2.60 16.69
CA ARG A 486 13.46 -2.68 17.45
C ARG A 486 12.61 -1.41 17.33
N GLU A 487 13.21 -0.22 17.16
CA GLU A 487 12.47 1.01 16.84
C GLU A 487 11.91 1.00 15.40
N LEU A 488 12.63 0.39 14.45
CA LEU A 488 12.23 0.30 13.04
C LEU A 488 11.11 -0.74 12.84
N GLU A 489 11.32 -1.97 13.32
CA GLU A 489 10.46 -3.14 13.15
C GLU A 489 10.39 -3.94 14.48
N PRO A 490 9.47 -3.59 15.39
CA PRO A 490 9.48 -4.08 16.78
C PRO A 490 9.13 -5.57 16.94
N ASP A 491 8.52 -6.19 15.92
CA ASP A 491 8.08 -7.60 15.95
C ASP A 491 9.19 -8.59 15.55
N ILE A 492 10.34 -8.09 15.07
CA ILE A 492 11.48 -8.94 14.72
C ILE A 492 12.08 -9.54 15.99
N ASP A 493 12.21 -10.86 16.01
CA ASP A 493 12.96 -11.55 17.05
C ASP A 493 14.45 -11.22 16.92
N LEU A 494 15.05 -10.68 17.98
CA LEU A 494 16.46 -10.32 17.97
C LEU A 494 17.38 -11.54 18.13
N GLU A 495 16.90 -12.65 18.68
CA GLU A 495 17.67 -13.91 18.70
C GLU A 495 17.88 -14.42 17.26
N ALA A 496 16.93 -14.16 16.36
CA ALA A 496 17.01 -14.46 14.93
C ALA A 496 18.04 -13.63 14.16
N VAL A 497 18.46 -12.50 14.74
CA VAL A 497 19.46 -11.58 14.18
C VAL A 497 20.86 -11.99 14.63
N GLY A 498 21.01 -12.26 15.93
CA GLY A 498 22.30 -12.56 16.57
C GLY A 498 23.26 -11.37 16.56
N ASP A 499 24.52 -11.59 16.97
CA ASP A 499 25.51 -10.50 17.12
C ASP A 499 26.10 -9.97 15.79
N GLY A 500 25.49 -10.31 14.65
CA GLY A 500 25.92 -9.89 13.32
C GLY A 500 25.64 -8.40 13.03
N PRO A 501 26.34 -7.80 12.05
CA PRO A 501 26.07 -6.44 11.61
C PRO A 501 24.73 -6.35 10.86
N ILE A 502 23.90 -5.38 11.25
CA ILE A 502 22.58 -5.13 10.64
C ILE A 502 22.70 -3.92 9.72
N ALA A 503 22.49 -4.12 8.41
CA ALA A 503 22.46 -3.05 7.43
C ALA A 503 21.02 -2.50 7.28
N TYR A 504 20.91 -1.19 7.11
CA TYR A 504 19.66 -0.48 6.82
C TYR A 504 19.82 0.39 5.58
N PHE A 505 18.89 0.30 4.63
CA PHE A 505 18.93 1.03 3.36
C PHE A 505 17.71 1.97 3.27
N PRO A 506 17.77 3.21 3.82
CA PRO A 506 16.59 4.07 4.03
C PRO A 506 15.91 4.59 2.76
N GLU A 507 16.60 4.65 1.62
CA GLU A 507 16.01 5.07 0.34
C GLU A 507 15.14 3.98 -0.31
N GLU A 508 15.20 2.73 0.17
CA GLU A 508 14.47 1.60 -0.39
C GLU A 508 12.99 1.58 0.03
N GLY A 509 12.24 0.69 -0.61
CA GLY A 509 10.81 0.49 -0.37
C GLY A 509 10.26 -0.61 -1.26
N TRP A 510 8.96 -0.83 -1.18
CA TRP A 510 8.25 -1.80 -2.01
C TRP A 510 6.95 -1.19 -2.54
N LEU A 511 6.31 -1.87 -3.48
CA LEU A 511 5.05 -1.39 -4.07
C LEU A 511 4.05 -2.52 -4.32
N ASP A 512 2.77 -2.17 -4.34
CA ASP A 512 1.68 -3.05 -4.78
C ASP A 512 1.58 -3.02 -6.31
N PRO A 513 2.11 -4.01 -7.04
CA PRO A 513 2.37 -3.87 -8.47
C PRO A 513 1.10 -3.81 -9.32
N VAL A 514 0.04 -4.50 -8.89
CA VAL A 514 -1.26 -4.48 -9.57
C VAL A 514 -1.98 -3.16 -9.32
N LEU A 515 -1.99 -2.65 -8.07
CA LEU A 515 -2.58 -1.35 -7.74
C LEU A 515 -1.86 -0.20 -8.46
N TYR A 516 -0.52 -0.27 -8.55
CA TYR A 516 0.28 0.66 -9.33
C TYR A 516 -0.10 0.66 -10.81
N ALA A 517 -0.17 -0.53 -11.44
CA ALA A 517 -0.52 -0.65 -12.85
C ALA A 517 -1.91 -0.07 -13.14
N HIS A 518 -2.91 -0.36 -12.29
CA HIS A 518 -4.24 0.24 -12.40
C HIS A 518 -4.21 1.77 -12.27
N ALA A 519 -3.56 2.32 -11.24
CA ALA A 519 -3.53 3.78 -11.02
C ALA A 519 -2.85 4.55 -12.17
N MET A 520 -1.79 3.98 -12.76
CA MET A 520 -1.12 4.56 -13.92
C MET A 520 -1.98 4.48 -15.19
N LEU A 521 -2.66 3.35 -15.43
CA LEU A 521 -3.58 3.19 -16.56
C LEU A 521 -4.80 4.10 -16.46
N GLU A 522 -5.41 4.24 -15.27
CA GLU A 522 -6.49 5.20 -15.05
C GLU A 522 -6.03 6.64 -15.31
N ALA A 523 -4.81 7.00 -14.92
CA ALA A 523 -4.25 8.31 -15.23
C ALA A 523 -4.01 8.50 -16.73
N ALA A 524 -3.57 7.47 -17.45
CA ALA A 524 -3.49 7.49 -18.91
C ALA A 524 -4.88 7.66 -19.54
N GLN A 525 -5.91 6.95 -19.05
CA GLN A 525 -7.28 7.04 -19.54
C GLN A 525 -7.90 8.42 -19.30
N ARG A 526 -7.62 9.06 -18.15
CA ARG A 526 -7.99 10.47 -17.89
C ARG A 526 -7.36 11.46 -18.89
N LEU A 527 -6.27 11.07 -19.56
CA LEU A 527 -5.59 11.82 -20.60
C LEU A 527 -6.00 11.38 -22.02
N GLY A 528 -6.99 10.49 -22.15
CA GLY A 528 -7.53 10.01 -23.43
C GLY A 528 -6.95 8.70 -23.95
N ALA A 529 -6.08 8.01 -23.19
CA ALA A 529 -5.61 6.68 -23.58
C ALA A 529 -6.75 5.64 -23.53
N THR A 530 -6.68 4.64 -24.39
CA THR A 530 -7.61 3.49 -24.40
C THR A 530 -6.91 2.26 -23.82
N LEU A 531 -7.62 1.45 -23.03
CA LEU A 531 -7.16 0.14 -22.55
C LEU A 531 -8.11 -0.94 -23.07
N ARG A 532 -7.56 -2.01 -23.66
CA ARG A 532 -8.31 -3.21 -24.10
C ARG A 532 -7.65 -4.46 -23.48
N CYS A 533 -8.34 -5.05 -22.50
CA CYS A 533 -8.01 -6.37 -21.96
C CYS A 533 -8.59 -7.48 -22.86
N GLY A 534 -8.06 -8.72 -22.77
CA GLY A 534 -8.42 -9.82 -23.67
C GLY A 534 -7.95 -9.65 -25.12
N ALA A 535 -7.10 -8.66 -25.40
CA ALA A 535 -6.68 -8.25 -26.74
C ALA A 535 -5.25 -8.71 -27.04
N ARG A 536 -4.99 -10.04 -27.04
CA ARG A 536 -3.66 -10.58 -27.38
C ARG A 536 -3.28 -10.17 -28.80
N VAL A 537 -2.13 -9.50 -28.97
CA VAL A 537 -1.57 -9.20 -30.29
C VAL A 537 -1.06 -10.49 -30.95
N ALA A 538 -1.37 -10.67 -32.24
CA ALA A 538 -1.01 -11.85 -33.03
C ALA A 538 -0.27 -11.51 -34.34
N GLU A 539 -0.20 -10.23 -34.71
CA GLU A 539 0.57 -9.71 -35.85
C GLU A 539 1.02 -8.27 -35.54
N VAL A 540 2.26 -7.92 -35.90
CA VAL A 540 2.73 -6.54 -36.00
C VAL A 540 2.88 -6.22 -37.49
N ARG A 541 2.21 -5.17 -37.97
CA ARG A 541 2.20 -4.81 -39.39
C ARG A 541 3.37 -3.89 -39.71
N VAL A 542 4.18 -4.28 -40.67
CA VAL A 542 5.36 -3.54 -41.11
C VAL A 542 5.28 -3.35 -42.63
N GLU A 543 5.31 -2.09 -43.07
CA GLU A 543 5.25 -1.69 -44.47
C GLU A 543 6.45 -0.77 -44.76
N GLY A 544 7.23 -1.06 -45.80
CA GLY A 544 8.44 -0.28 -46.13
C GLY A 544 9.48 -0.20 -44.98
N GLY A 545 9.54 -1.25 -44.13
CA GLY A 545 10.41 -1.28 -42.95
C GLY A 545 9.91 -0.48 -41.75
N ARG A 546 8.69 0.10 -41.81
CA ARG A 546 8.08 0.87 -40.72
C ARG A 546 6.80 0.21 -40.20
N VAL A 547 6.60 0.24 -38.89
CA VAL A 547 5.34 -0.25 -38.28
C VAL A 547 4.15 0.63 -38.65
N THR A 548 3.03 0.02 -39.06
CA THR A 548 1.76 0.69 -39.41
C THR A 548 0.59 0.32 -38.49
N GLY A 549 0.77 -0.70 -37.64
CA GLY A 549 -0.22 -1.14 -36.67
C GLY A 549 0.01 -2.55 -36.17
N VAL A 550 -1.02 -3.12 -35.56
CA VAL A 550 -1.08 -4.52 -35.12
C VAL A 550 -2.44 -5.14 -35.41
N ARG A 551 -2.55 -6.47 -35.38
CA ARG A 551 -3.82 -7.20 -35.35
C ARG A 551 -3.88 -8.10 -34.12
N THR A 552 -5.04 -8.17 -33.46
CA THR A 552 -5.25 -9.09 -32.33
C THR A 552 -5.51 -10.52 -32.82
N ALA A 553 -5.43 -11.49 -31.92
CA ALA A 553 -5.79 -12.88 -32.18
C ALA A 553 -7.28 -13.04 -32.58
N ALA A 554 -8.15 -12.10 -32.17
CA ALA A 554 -9.55 -12.04 -32.59
C ALA A 554 -9.77 -11.35 -33.95
N GLY A 555 -8.70 -10.91 -34.62
CA GLY A 555 -8.76 -10.27 -35.94
C GLY A 555 -8.96 -8.75 -35.94
N GLU A 556 -9.20 -8.10 -34.80
CA GLU A 556 -9.34 -6.63 -34.72
C GLU A 556 -8.03 -5.93 -35.18
N PRO A 557 -8.08 -5.03 -36.16
CA PRO A 557 -6.93 -4.23 -36.58
C PRO A 557 -6.83 -2.92 -35.78
N PHE A 558 -5.62 -2.56 -35.36
CA PHE A 558 -5.32 -1.30 -34.69
C PHE A 558 -4.17 -0.59 -35.42
N GLY A 559 -4.46 0.56 -36.04
CA GLY A 559 -3.44 1.36 -36.75
C GLY A 559 -2.59 2.19 -35.79
N ALA A 560 -1.28 2.17 -35.97
CA ALA A 560 -0.32 2.89 -35.13
C ALA A 560 0.80 3.53 -35.97
N ASP A 561 1.43 4.56 -35.43
CA ASP A 561 2.62 5.18 -36.01
C ASP A 561 3.91 4.73 -35.28
N VAL A 562 3.74 4.17 -34.07
CA VAL A 562 4.73 3.55 -33.16
C VAL A 562 4.07 2.38 -32.42
N VAL A 563 4.82 1.31 -32.16
CA VAL A 563 4.42 0.21 -31.26
C VAL A 563 5.52 0.03 -30.22
N VAL A 564 5.15 -0.09 -28.95
CA VAL A 564 6.06 -0.35 -27.84
C VAL A 564 5.73 -1.71 -27.23
N ASP A 565 6.70 -2.62 -27.26
CA ASP A 565 6.60 -3.91 -26.59
C ASP A 565 6.84 -3.74 -25.08
N CYS A 566 5.87 -4.14 -24.28
CA CYS A 566 5.91 -4.20 -22.82
C CYS A 566 5.39 -5.57 -22.33
N ALA A 567 5.46 -6.61 -23.16
CA ALA A 567 4.85 -7.92 -22.91
C ALA A 567 5.60 -8.79 -21.88
N GLY A 568 6.60 -8.24 -21.19
CA GLY A 568 7.32 -8.92 -20.11
C GLY A 568 7.97 -10.22 -20.59
N ARG A 569 7.59 -11.36 -19.98
CA ARG A 569 8.15 -12.69 -20.37
C ARG A 569 7.81 -13.12 -21.79
N TRP A 570 6.86 -12.45 -22.43
CA TRP A 570 6.44 -12.70 -23.81
C TRP A 570 7.07 -11.72 -24.82
N ALA A 571 8.03 -10.89 -24.41
CA ALA A 571 8.65 -9.90 -25.30
C ALA A 571 9.31 -10.52 -26.56
N ASP A 572 10.07 -11.63 -26.44
CA ASP A 572 10.62 -12.31 -27.64
C ASP A 572 9.50 -12.85 -28.56
N GLU A 573 8.34 -13.25 -28.02
CA GLU A 573 7.20 -13.65 -28.87
C GLU A 573 6.65 -12.47 -29.67
N VAL A 574 6.50 -11.30 -29.03
CA VAL A 574 5.99 -10.08 -29.67
C VAL A 574 7.01 -9.50 -30.66
N ALA A 575 8.29 -9.48 -30.32
CA ALA A 575 9.37 -9.06 -31.21
C ALA A 575 9.43 -9.91 -32.49
N ARG A 576 9.23 -11.23 -32.39
CA ARG A 576 9.18 -12.14 -33.56
C ARG A 576 8.02 -11.83 -34.51
N LEU A 577 6.91 -11.27 -34.03
CA LEU A 577 5.80 -10.83 -34.90
C LEU A 577 6.20 -9.67 -35.84
N ALA A 578 7.29 -8.97 -35.53
CA ALA A 578 7.90 -7.92 -36.36
C ALA A 578 9.20 -8.40 -37.06
N GLY A 579 9.52 -9.69 -37.02
CA GLY A 579 10.77 -10.24 -37.56
C GLY A 579 12.03 -9.99 -36.71
N LEU A 580 11.87 -9.53 -35.46
CA LEU A 580 12.97 -9.22 -34.55
C LEU A 580 13.16 -10.34 -33.50
N ARG A 581 14.25 -10.26 -32.73
CA ARG A 581 14.55 -11.17 -31.61
C ARG A 581 15.05 -10.39 -30.39
N ILE A 582 14.56 -10.77 -29.22
CA ILE A 582 15.02 -10.31 -27.90
C ILE A 582 15.24 -11.58 -27.07
N PRO A 583 16.42 -12.22 -27.10
CA PRO A 583 16.63 -13.49 -26.43
C PRO A 583 16.48 -13.34 -24.91
N LEU A 584 15.59 -14.14 -24.31
CA LEU A 584 15.34 -14.17 -22.87
C LEU A 584 15.82 -15.49 -22.27
N ALA A 585 16.39 -15.44 -21.07
CA ALA A 585 16.72 -16.58 -20.21
C ALA A 585 15.79 -16.57 -18.98
N PRO A 586 14.53 -17.02 -19.10
CA PRO A 586 13.54 -16.88 -18.03
C PRO A 586 13.89 -17.72 -16.79
N THR A 587 13.96 -17.07 -15.63
CA THR A 587 14.11 -17.76 -14.34
C THR A 587 12.78 -17.79 -13.58
N PHE A 588 12.53 -18.88 -12.87
CA PHE A 588 11.37 -19.02 -11.98
C PHE A 588 11.63 -18.36 -10.61
N GLY A 589 10.58 -18.13 -9.86
CA GLY A 589 10.66 -17.73 -8.46
C GLY A 589 9.37 -17.99 -7.72
N LEU A 590 9.47 -18.44 -6.46
CA LEU A 590 8.34 -18.84 -5.64
C LEU A 590 8.04 -17.76 -4.61
N LEU A 591 6.77 -17.37 -4.52
CA LEU A 591 6.24 -16.50 -3.48
C LEU A 591 5.19 -17.26 -2.68
N ALA A 592 5.41 -17.40 -1.37
CA ALA A 592 4.39 -17.87 -0.44
C ALA A 592 3.74 -16.68 0.27
N PHE A 593 2.44 -16.78 0.55
CA PHE A 593 1.65 -15.73 1.19
C PHE A 593 1.09 -16.27 2.50
N THR A 594 1.22 -15.51 3.59
CA THR A 594 0.56 -15.85 4.86
C THR A 594 -0.90 -15.40 4.84
N PRO A 595 -1.79 -16.02 5.65
CA PRO A 595 -3.00 -15.34 6.12
C PRO A 595 -2.63 -14.07 6.90
N PRO A 596 -3.61 -13.25 7.31
CA PRO A 596 -3.39 -12.19 8.28
C PRO A 596 -2.71 -12.74 9.55
N VAL A 597 -1.55 -12.18 9.89
CA VAL A 597 -0.73 -12.56 11.05
C VAL A 597 -0.59 -11.37 12.00
N ALA A 598 -0.26 -11.65 13.26
CA ALA A 598 -0.09 -10.62 14.29
C ALA A 598 1.23 -9.87 14.10
N THR A 599 1.26 -8.93 13.14
CA THR A 599 2.42 -8.07 12.89
C THR A 599 2.06 -6.66 12.44
N CYS A 600 2.91 -5.71 12.82
CA CYS A 600 2.95 -4.33 12.38
C CYS A 600 4.11 -4.02 11.42
N LEU A 601 4.78 -5.07 10.89
CA LEU A 601 5.91 -4.98 9.94
C LEU A 601 5.61 -3.98 8.82
N ARG A 602 6.60 -3.16 8.45
CA ARG A 602 6.46 -2.12 7.41
C ARG A 602 7.41 -2.28 6.23
N ARG A 603 8.65 -2.65 6.51
CA ARG A 603 9.75 -2.70 5.54
C ARG A 603 9.93 -4.07 4.91
N VAL A 604 10.77 -4.09 3.89
CA VAL A 604 11.37 -5.33 3.41
C VAL A 604 12.45 -5.78 4.39
N VAL A 605 12.38 -7.03 4.83
CA VAL A 605 13.36 -7.69 5.68
C VAL A 605 14.05 -8.77 4.86
N ARG A 606 15.37 -8.70 4.75
CA ARG A 606 16.22 -9.72 4.14
C ARG A 606 17.00 -10.46 5.23
N ALA A 607 16.39 -11.48 5.81
CA ALA A 607 17.04 -12.36 6.78
C ALA A 607 17.68 -13.58 6.10
N PRO A 608 18.68 -14.24 6.73
CA PRO A 608 19.22 -15.52 6.28
C PRO A 608 18.18 -16.65 6.21
N GLN A 609 17.19 -16.63 7.12
CA GLN A 609 16.12 -17.62 7.19
C GLN A 609 15.09 -17.41 6.06
N CYS A 610 14.63 -16.18 5.87
CA CYS A 610 13.53 -15.85 4.95
C CYS A 610 13.61 -14.37 4.50
N HIS A 611 13.17 -14.07 3.29
CA HIS A 611 12.96 -12.70 2.82
C HIS A 611 11.47 -12.40 2.87
N LEU A 612 11.09 -11.30 3.52
CA LEU A 612 9.69 -11.03 3.85
C LEU A 612 9.34 -9.55 3.78
N ARG A 613 8.11 -9.27 3.34
CA ARG A 613 7.50 -7.92 3.32
C ARG A 613 5.98 -8.01 3.57
N PRO A 614 5.32 -6.91 3.96
CA PRO A 614 3.86 -6.88 4.03
C PRO A 614 3.21 -7.01 2.64
N ASP A 615 2.01 -7.59 2.55
CA ASP A 615 1.15 -7.65 1.34
C ASP A 615 -0.23 -6.99 1.55
N GLY A 616 -0.37 -6.23 2.65
CA GLY A 616 -1.63 -5.60 3.05
C GLY A 616 -2.53 -6.52 3.90
N GLY A 617 -3.46 -5.92 4.65
CA GLY A 617 -4.42 -6.66 5.48
C GLY A 617 -3.79 -7.58 6.54
N GLY A 618 -2.59 -7.25 7.04
CA GLY A 618 -1.83 -8.09 7.99
C GLY A 618 -1.13 -9.30 7.38
N ARG A 619 -1.16 -9.49 6.05
CA ARG A 619 -0.47 -10.58 5.36
C ARG A 619 0.97 -10.24 5.04
N LEU A 620 1.79 -11.28 4.85
CA LEU A 620 3.17 -11.20 4.40
C LEU A 620 3.36 -11.95 3.09
N VAL A 621 4.25 -11.45 2.23
CA VAL A 621 4.88 -12.21 1.13
C VAL A 621 6.23 -12.73 1.61
N LEU A 622 6.49 -14.00 1.35
CA LEU A 622 7.69 -14.73 1.74
C LEU A 622 8.42 -15.26 0.50
N GLN A 623 9.75 -15.20 0.50
CA GLN A 623 10.63 -15.68 -0.58
C GLN A 623 11.98 -16.14 0.01
N THR A 624 12.65 -17.09 -0.64
CA THR A 624 14.11 -17.29 -0.48
C THR A 624 14.79 -17.67 -1.79
N ASP A 625 16.09 -17.35 -1.89
CA ASP A 625 16.94 -17.66 -3.05
C ASP A 625 17.18 -19.18 -3.25
N ASP A 626 16.94 -20.02 -2.24
CA ASP A 626 16.98 -21.49 -2.35
C ASP A 626 15.63 -22.12 -2.75
N ALA A 627 14.49 -21.51 -2.38
CA ALA A 627 13.18 -21.96 -2.87
C ALA A 627 13.00 -21.63 -4.36
N ASP A 628 13.46 -20.46 -4.81
CA ASP A 628 13.47 -20.05 -6.23
C ASP A 628 14.19 -21.05 -7.15
N ARG A 629 15.25 -21.70 -6.65
CA ARG A 629 16.06 -22.69 -7.41
C ARG A 629 15.45 -24.09 -7.45
N GLN A 630 14.36 -24.33 -6.71
CA GLN A 630 13.67 -25.63 -6.63
C GLN A 630 12.34 -25.63 -7.39
N VAL A 631 12.01 -24.57 -8.12
CA VAL A 631 10.78 -24.46 -8.92
C VAL A 631 11.08 -24.28 -10.40
N GLY A 632 10.27 -24.93 -11.24
CA GLY A 632 10.37 -24.92 -12.70
C GLY A 632 9.02 -24.64 -13.38
N ALA A 633 8.93 -24.98 -14.67
CA ALA A 633 7.73 -24.77 -15.49
C ALA A 633 6.60 -25.74 -15.14
N GLU A 634 6.99 -26.93 -14.68
CA GLU A 634 6.17 -28.06 -14.24
C GLU A 634 5.68 -27.94 -12.79
N THR A 635 6.23 -27.01 -12.01
CA THR A 635 5.86 -26.85 -10.60
C THR A 635 4.48 -26.19 -10.47
N GLU A 636 3.50 -26.92 -9.93
CA GLU A 636 2.17 -26.37 -9.66
C GLU A 636 2.14 -25.53 -8.36
N PRO A 637 1.63 -24.28 -8.39
CA PRO A 637 1.53 -23.45 -7.20
C PRO A 637 0.40 -23.94 -6.28
N SER A 638 0.76 -24.41 -5.09
CA SER A 638 -0.18 -24.91 -4.09
C SER A 638 0.18 -24.45 -2.68
N PRO A 639 -0.77 -24.03 -1.82
CA PRO A 639 -0.52 -23.75 -0.41
C PRO A 639 0.05 -24.94 0.39
N ARG A 640 -0.15 -26.16 -0.12
CA ARG A 640 0.37 -27.41 0.46
C ARG A 640 1.74 -27.83 -0.07
N LEU A 641 2.39 -26.99 -0.89
CA LEU A 641 3.72 -27.27 -1.42
C LEU A 641 4.73 -27.22 -0.25
N PRO A 642 5.57 -28.25 -0.03
CA PRO A 642 6.48 -28.29 1.12
C PRO A 642 7.41 -27.07 1.24
N LEU A 643 7.83 -26.48 0.11
CA LEU A 643 8.61 -25.25 0.07
C LEU A 643 7.88 -24.05 0.68
N ALA A 644 6.55 -23.98 0.55
CA ALA A 644 5.75 -22.89 1.09
C ALA A 644 5.53 -23.05 2.60
N GLU A 645 5.29 -24.28 3.08
CA GLU A 645 5.24 -24.58 4.51
C GLU A 645 6.60 -24.29 5.17
N ASP A 646 7.71 -24.64 4.49
CA ASP A 646 9.06 -24.34 4.95
C ASP A 646 9.34 -22.82 4.99
N LEU A 647 8.91 -22.04 3.98
CA LEU A 647 9.00 -20.57 4.02
C LEU A 647 8.25 -19.96 5.21
N VAL A 648 7.04 -20.43 5.53
CA VAL A 648 6.28 -19.95 6.70
C VAL A 648 6.99 -20.33 8.00
N ARG A 649 7.50 -21.57 8.09
CA ARG A 649 8.30 -22.06 9.23
C ARG A 649 9.60 -21.27 9.43
N ARG A 650 10.29 -20.87 8.35
CA ARG A 650 11.47 -19.99 8.41
C ARG A 650 11.08 -18.55 8.75
N ALA A 651 9.95 -18.04 8.25
CA ALA A 651 9.46 -16.72 8.59
C ALA A 651 9.08 -16.61 10.07
N SER A 652 8.51 -17.65 10.69
CA SER A 652 8.22 -17.65 12.13
C SER A 652 9.47 -17.67 13.02
N GLN A 653 10.65 -17.98 12.47
CA GLN A 653 11.93 -17.82 13.16
C GLN A 653 12.42 -16.36 13.17
N VAL A 654 11.85 -15.47 12.33
CA VAL A 654 12.22 -14.05 12.25
C VAL A 654 11.12 -13.16 12.83
N LEU A 655 9.86 -13.55 12.65
CA LEU A 655 8.66 -12.89 13.17
C LEU A 655 7.83 -13.90 13.96
N PRO A 656 7.91 -13.94 15.31
CA PRO A 656 7.17 -14.89 16.13
C PRO A 656 5.64 -14.83 15.93
N GLY A 657 5.09 -13.67 15.53
CA GLY A 657 3.68 -13.51 15.18
C GLY A 657 3.19 -14.32 13.96
N VAL A 658 4.10 -14.97 13.23
CA VAL A 658 3.81 -15.93 12.14
C VAL A 658 3.69 -17.37 12.66
N ALA A 659 4.07 -17.65 13.91
CA ALA A 659 4.03 -19.00 14.47
C ALA A 659 2.62 -19.61 14.41
N GLY A 660 2.55 -20.89 14.03
CA GLY A 660 1.29 -21.62 13.86
C GLY A 660 0.57 -21.37 12.53
N ALA A 661 0.93 -20.35 11.75
CA ALA A 661 0.34 -20.10 10.45
C ALA A 661 0.61 -21.25 9.44
N ARG A 662 -0.16 -21.25 8.36
CA ARG A 662 0.06 -22.04 7.14
C ARG A 662 0.01 -21.11 5.93
N PRO A 663 0.59 -21.47 4.78
CA PRO A 663 0.44 -20.67 3.57
C PRO A 663 -1.05 -20.51 3.21
N GLU A 664 -1.50 -19.28 2.93
CA GLU A 664 -2.82 -19.02 2.34
C GLU A 664 -2.76 -19.26 0.82
N ALA A 665 -1.69 -18.80 0.18
CA ALA A 665 -1.48 -18.91 -1.25
C ALA A 665 0.00 -19.12 -1.60
N VAL A 666 0.23 -19.68 -2.79
CA VAL A 666 1.53 -19.72 -3.46
C VAL A 666 1.36 -19.19 -4.86
N ARG A 667 2.38 -18.48 -5.36
CA ARG A 667 2.45 -18.04 -6.76
C ARG A 667 3.85 -18.28 -7.28
N ILE A 668 3.95 -18.78 -8.51
CA ILE A 668 5.24 -18.99 -9.21
C ILE A 668 5.34 -17.97 -10.33
N GLY A 669 6.34 -17.09 -10.22
CA GLY A 669 6.61 -16.03 -11.17
C GLY A 669 7.66 -16.46 -12.18
N VAL A 670 7.56 -15.97 -13.41
CA VAL A 670 8.61 -16.12 -14.43
C VAL A 670 9.18 -14.74 -14.73
N ARG A 671 10.49 -14.59 -14.51
CA ARG A 671 11.21 -13.31 -14.65
C ARG A 671 11.67 -13.13 -16.11
N PRO A 672 11.39 -11.98 -16.76
CA PRO A 672 11.85 -11.70 -18.11
C PRO A 672 13.30 -11.20 -18.09
N ILE A 673 14.25 -12.09 -17.83
CA ILE A 673 15.67 -11.76 -17.81
C ILE A 673 16.23 -11.89 -19.24
N PRO A 674 16.97 -10.90 -19.78
CA PRO A 674 17.73 -11.04 -21.01
C PRO A 674 18.72 -12.21 -20.95
N ALA A 675 19.08 -12.79 -22.10
CA ALA A 675 20.04 -13.90 -22.12
C ALA A 675 21.48 -13.50 -21.72
N ASP A 676 21.80 -12.21 -21.74
CA ASP A 676 23.08 -11.61 -21.37
C ASP A 676 23.13 -11.05 -19.92
N GLY A 677 22.00 -11.05 -19.20
CA GLY A 677 21.89 -10.68 -17.77
C GLY A 677 21.18 -9.35 -17.48
#